data_AF-A0A517NNQ8-F1
#
_entry.id   AF-A0A517NNQ8-F1
#
_cell.length_a   1.000
_cell.length_b   1.000
_cell.length_c   1.000
_cell.angle_alpha   90.00
_cell.angle_beta   90.00
_cell.angle_gamma   90.00
#
_symmetry.space_group_name_H-M   'P 1'
#
loop_
_entity.id
_entity.type
_entity.pdbx_description
1 polymer ?
#
loop_
_entity_poly.entity_id
_entity_poly.type
_entity_poly.pdbx_seq_one_letter_code
_entity_poly.pdbx_strand_id
1 'polypeptide(L)'
;MVMVIDINEQQSVCRPLPRCCKRLLLGCAVWALSLAFSCHVGYADTQAEPDDASSATPPAAGGANGAPVASAPANTSTPENGAAPGDGVSPSGSSDASDAAEEFVVVQPWDFDPYRVLVWVVSDDPSINAQSIEKPVRSYLDRHYSAIWRLTVADAPVAVASMAARGMEHLTFDSIAASDPVIALKRDHKDAVRIRSSADLKQYVQSIHATRGLIESVKRRGTDVGNETLDGAVQKFSATDGDAIAVQAMWAEVGTEALLLTRGQAMTLENPDAKLIDLPVANLVSTSVDEYDKIFVVSIDGTTTPGKVNVVEFSTLMRYFGKPVREDFLAKSDVAAAIGRGLSVAFSPELRIDDAGLKGARGLLRAGGLILDDESPARVGPGQVLLPMVRKNDRNGRPIMIGPLDWAFLLSTQFKGKIGSIENDKVLLEQGSRDGAATGVVLVVQGKDKAGKPVESRIRIDKVDKESATCLLISGPVPVPGDPFEEDLSVNVRMEFYSGRAGGLQGRQNDRTFRRALLIEPRGSETLVRLHAKGDPDFPLIGYELYEKELYSTKMTFVGRTDWNGRLNVTVTKDPLRLLYVKNGGAVLARLPIVPGYDSHAVADLTGDDMRLQAEAYVNGVANAIVDLVAIRKLLGARIRNRLRKGQLDEAKELLVALRDQPTKDILSGDLEKKQAYFLKEIGSRNANARRKVDNMFSSTREMLDTQITQRDIREIEEDFIRAQSNGGKLPDDPIDPDAVDSSVNEVPVEEPKKK
;
A
#
# COMPACT_ATOMS: atom_id res chain seq x y z
N MET A 1 -60.66 11.09 -11.64
CA MET A 1 -59.87 10.52 -12.75
C MET A 1 -58.66 9.89 -12.11
N VAL A 2 -58.73 8.58 -11.85
CA VAL A 2 -57.67 7.81 -11.17
C VAL A 2 -57.21 6.77 -12.17
N MET A 3 -55.96 6.85 -12.57
CA MET A 3 -55.30 5.87 -13.43
C MET A 3 -54.40 5.04 -12.50
N VAL A 4 -54.81 3.81 -12.23
CA VAL A 4 -54.00 2.79 -11.56
C VAL A 4 -53.31 2.01 -12.66
N ILE A 5 -51.98 2.06 -12.72
CA ILE A 5 -51.19 1.12 -13.52
C ILE A 5 -50.66 0.09 -12.56
N ASP A 6 -51.24 -1.11 -12.64
CA ASP A 6 -50.82 -2.32 -11.96
C ASP A 6 -49.83 -3.04 -12.88
N ILE A 7 -48.60 -3.30 -12.41
CA ILE A 7 -47.63 -4.13 -13.13
C ILE A 7 -47.35 -5.35 -12.26
N ASN A 8 -48.33 -6.26 -12.22
CA ASN A 8 -48.05 -7.67 -11.97
C ASN A 8 -49.20 -8.55 -12.45
N GLU A 9 -49.19 -8.95 -13.73
CA GLU A 9 -49.96 -10.10 -14.15
C GLU A 9 -49.25 -10.87 -15.27
N GLN A 10 -48.69 -12.04 -14.91
CA GLN A 10 -48.39 -13.09 -15.85
C GLN A 10 -49.69 -13.83 -16.19
N GLN A 11 -50.02 -13.96 -17.48
CA GLN A 11 -50.68 -15.16 -17.98
C GLN A 11 -50.11 -15.63 -19.33
N SER A 12 -49.97 -16.95 -19.37
CA SER A 12 -49.41 -17.86 -20.36
C SER A 12 -50.23 -18.06 -21.63
N VAL A 13 -49.56 -18.41 -22.74
CA VAL A 13 -50.14 -19.19 -23.85
C VAL A 13 -49.20 -20.34 -24.26
N CYS A 14 -49.68 -21.58 -24.02
CA CYS A 14 -49.52 -22.89 -24.70
C CYS A 14 -48.20 -23.35 -25.39
N ARG A 15 -47.54 -24.35 -24.74
CA ARG A 15 -47.02 -25.72 -25.15
C ARG A 15 -46.66 -26.06 -26.64
N PRO A 16 -45.84 -27.13 -26.94
CA PRO A 16 -45.32 -28.20 -26.07
C PRO A 16 -43.82 -28.60 -26.20
N LEU A 17 -43.37 -29.36 -25.18
CA LEU A 17 -42.17 -30.22 -25.12
C LEU A 17 -42.13 -31.32 -26.21
N PRO A 18 -40.94 -31.97 -26.36
CA PRO A 18 -40.92 -33.42 -26.23
C PRO A 18 -40.01 -33.91 -25.08
N ARG A 19 -40.46 -35.06 -24.57
CA ARG A 19 -39.92 -35.90 -23.50
C ARG A 19 -38.62 -36.60 -23.95
N CYS A 20 -37.72 -36.92 -23.00
CA CYS A 20 -37.37 -38.31 -22.69
C CYS A 20 -36.41 -38.47 -21.49
N CYS A 21 -36.82 -39.38 -20.59
CA CYS A 21 -36.06 -40.29 -19.70
C CYS A 21 -34.91 -39.78 -18.83
N LYS A 22 -35.04 -39.79 -17.49
CA LYS A 22 -34.91 -40.93 -16.53
C LYS A 22 -33.46 -41.41 -16.29
N ARG A 23 -33.04 -41.22 -15.03
CA ARG A 23 -32.37 -42.17 -14.13
C ARG A 23 -30.88 -42.54 -14.35
N LEU A 24 -30.20 -42.57 -13.19
CA LEU A 24 -29.30 -43.62 -12.66
C LEU A 24 -27.76 -43.40 -12.69
N LEU A 25 -27.22 -43.38 -11.47
CA LEU A 25 -26.09 -44.16 -10.91
C LEU A 25 -24.65 -44.01 -11.44
N LEU A 26 -23.76 -43.78 -10.45
CA LEU A 26 -22.53 -44.51 -10.13
C LEU A 26 -21.76 -45.20 -11.27
N GLY A 27 -20.44 -44.98 -11.32
CA GLY A 27 -19.52 -45.97 -11.87
C GLY A 27 -18.09 -45.50 -12.10
N CYS A 28 -17.17 -46.08 -11.35
CA CYS A 28 -15.71 -46.01 -11.45
C CYS A 28 -15.11 -46.37 -12.82
N ALA A 29 -13.88 -45.90 -13.06
CA ALA A 29 -12.66 -46.70 -13.36
C ALA A 29 -11.79 -46.05 -14.47
N VAL A 30 -10.57 -45.59 -14.15
CA VAL A 30 -9.24 -46.26 -14.29
C VAL A 30 -8.79 -46.50 -15.74
N TRP A 31 -7.57 -45.99 -16.03
CA TRP A 31 -6.49 -46.46 -16.94
C TRP A 31 -5.96 -45.30 -17.82
N ALA A 32 -4.70 -45.13 -18.21
CA ALA A 32 -3.33 -45.45 -17.73
C ALA A 32 -2.41 -45.34 -18.98
N LEU A 33 -1.23 -44.69 -18.84
CA LEU A 33 -0.01 -44.82 -19.70
C LEU A 33 -0.13 -44.41 -21.19
N SER A 34 0.89 -43.95 -21.94
CA SER A 34 2.35 -43.93 -21.77
C SER A 34 3.00 -43.02 -22.84
N LEU A 35 4.11 -42.38 -22.44
CA LEU A 35 5.44 -42.28 -23.08
C LEU A 35 5.67 -41.95 -24.58
N ALA A 36 6.60 -41.00 -24.74
CA ALA A 36 7.78 -40.96 -25.63
C ALA A 36 7.68 -40.21 -26.97
N PHE A 37 8.52 -39.18 -27.13
CA PHE A 37 9.60 -39.19 -28.13
C PHE A 37 10.68 -38.13 -27.79
N SER A 38 11.94 -38.57 -27.79
CA SER A 38 13.18 -37.77 -27.70
C SER A 38 13.87 -37.68 -29.06
N CYS A 39 14.64 -36.61 -29.28
CA CYS A 39 15.87 -36.45 -30.11
C CYS A 39 15.83 -35.14 -30.92
N HIS A 40 16.91 -34.42 -31.21
CA HIS A 40 18.27 -34.21 -30.69
C HIS A 40 18.88 -33.09 -31.59
N VAL A 41 20.16 -32.71 -31.36
CA VAL A 41 21.03 -31.81 -32.16
C VAL A 41 20.93 -30.33 -31.73
N GLY A 42 21.95 -29.64 -31.21
CA GLY A 42 23.39 -29.87 -31.13
C GLY A 42 24.13 -28.85 -32.01
N TYR A 43 24.78 -27.84 -31.43
CA TYR A 43 25.94 -27.16 -32.05
C TYR A 43 26.79 -26.48 -30.97
N ALA A 44 28.07 -26.84 -30.96
CA ALA A 44 29.16 -26.17 -30.27
C ALA A 44 29.93 -25.33 -31.31
N ASP A 45 30.53 -24.20 -30.92
CA ASP A 45 31.97 -24.11 -30.65
C ASP A 45 32.54 -22.68 -30.83
N THR A 46 33.63 -22.42 -30.09
CA THR A 46 34.75 -21.47 -30.30
C THR A 46 34.65 -19.94 -30.06
N GLN A 47 35.27 -19.55 -28.93
CA GLN A 47 36.36 -18.56 -28.70
C GLN A 47 36.49 -17.25 -29.50
N ALA A 48 36.69 -16.14 -28.76
CA ALA A 48 37.82 -15.20 -28.91
C ALA A 48 37.87 -14.17 -27.75
N GLU A 49 39.03 -14.02 -27.11
CA GLU A 49 39.43 -12.84 -26.31
C GLU A 49 39.73 -11.63 -27.23
N PRO A 50 39.81 -10.40 -26.68
CA PRO A 50 41.15 -9.87 -26.37
C PRO A 50 41.26 -9.02 -25.09
N ASP A 51 42.50 -8.95 -24.61
CA ASP A 51 43.07 -7.97 -23.69
C ASP A 51 42.82 -6.51 -24.14
N ASP A 52 42.58 -5.58 -23.21
CA ASP A 52 43.56 -4.51 -22.93
C ASP A 52 43.15 -3.58 -21.77
N ALA A 53 44.20 -2.98 -21.20
CA ALA A 53 44.28 -2.17 -20.00
C ALA A 53 43.45 -0.86 -19.99
N SER A 54 43.07 -0.41 -18.78
CA SER A 54 43.31 0.98 -18.33
C SER A 54 42.84 1.21 -16.90
N SER A 55 43.82 1.25 -16.00
CA SER A 55 43.77 1.85 -14.67
C SER A 55 43.63 3.37 -14.74
N ALA A 56 42.71 3.97 -13.97
CA ALA A 56 42.78 5.39 -13.61
C ALA A 56 42.20 5.64 -12.22
N THR A 57 43.11 5.82 -11.27
CA THR A 57 42.90 6.37 -9.92
C THR A 57 42.80 7.90 -9.99
N PRO A 58 41.98 8.55 -9.14
CA PRO A 58 42.26 9.92 -8.71
C PRO A 58 42.56 10.00 -7.20
N PRO A 59 43.29 11.05 -6.76
CA PRO A 59 44.12 10.98 -5.57
C PRO A 59 43.40 11.34 -4.28
N ALA A 60 43.94 10.78 -3.20
CA ALA A 60 43.73 11.23 -1.83
C ALA A 60 44.35 12.61 -1.59
N ALA A 61 43.60 13.49 -0.94
CA ALA A 61 44.11 14.66 -0.25
C ALA A 61 43.56 14.65 1.18
N GLY A 62 44.47 14.52 2.15
CA GLY A 62 44.17 14.64 3.58
C GLY A 62 44.10 16.10 4.03
N GLY A 63 43.58 16.29 5.24
CA GLY A 63 43.63 17.60 5.91
C GLY A 63 42.62 17.70 7.05
N ALA A 64 43.07 17.29 8.24
CA ALA A 64 42.37 17.44 9.50
C ALA A 64 42.13 18.91 9.88
N ASN A 65 41.01 19.18 10.56
CA ASN A 65 40.96 20.08 11.72
C ASN A 65 39.71 19.77 12.55
N GLY A 66 39.92 19.42 13.80
CA GLY A 66 38.87 19.20 14.80
C GLY A 66 38.62 20.42 15.67
N ALA A 67 37.74 20.17 16.65
CA ALA A 67 37.35 20.97 17.83
C ALA A 67 36.01 21.73 17.70
N PRO A 68 35.29 22.01 18.82
CA PRO A 68 34.37 21.02 19.42
C PRO A 68 33.00 21.61 19.86
N VAL A 69 32.08 20.69 20.20
CA VAL A 69 31.07 20.73 21.29
C VAL A 69 30.16 21.97 21.43
N ALA A 70 28.85 21.75 21.26
CA ALA A 70 27.81 22.34 22.12
C ALA A 70 26.53 21.49 22.07
N SER A 71 26.39 20.60 23.04
CA SER A 71 25.14 19.94 23.44
C SER A 71 24.27 20.93 24.22
N ALA A 72 22.99 21.06 23.84
CA ALA A 72 21.99 21.81 24.60
C ALA A 72 20.84 20.87 25.04
N PRO A 73 20.24 21.13 26.21
CA PRO A 73 19.70 20.08 27.07
C PRO A 73 18.20 19.83 26.90
N ALA A 74 17.80 18.64 27.32
CA ALA A 74 16.42 18.24 27.57
C ALA A 74 15.83 19.03 28.75
N ASN A 75 14.63 19.59 28.57
CA ASN A 75 13.79 20.06 29.67
C ASN A 75 12.49 19.24 29.69
N THR A 76 12.47 18.33 30.66
CA THR A 76 11.29 17.74 31.29
C THR A 76 10.67 18.75 32.25
N SER A 77 9.37 19.01 32.11
CA SER A 77 8.56 19.51 33.23
C SER A 77 7.09 19.13 33.03
N THR A 78 6.68 18.11 33.77
CA THR A 78 5.29 17.89 34.24
C THR A 78 4.90 19.06 35.15
N PRO A 79 3.60 19.41 35.23
CA PRO A 79 3.04 19.64 36.55
C PRO A 79 1.74 18.86 36.79
N GLU A 80 1.65 18.37 38.01
CA GLU A 80 0.49 17.72 38.64
C GLU A 80 -0.65 18.71 38.95
N ASN A 81 -1.80 18.11 39.22
CA ASN A 81 -3.09 18.65 39.63
C ASN A 81 -3.09 19.80 40.67
N GLY A 82 -4.06 20.70 40.53
CA GLY A 82 -4.48 21.63 41.58
C GLY A 82 -5.87 22.21 41.29
N ALA A 83 -6.77 22.08 42.26
CA ALA A 83 -8.20 22.28 42.20
C ALA A 83 -8.69 23.74 42.01
N ALA A 84 -9.97 23.85 41.65
CA ALA A 84 -10.76 25.09 41.60
C ALA A 84 -10.80 25.85 42.94
N PRO A 85 -11.16 27.14 42.90
CA PRO A 85 -12.51 27.49 43.34
C PRO A 85 -13.22 28.51 42.42
N GLY A 86 -14.55 28.43 42.41
CA GLY A 86 -15.41 29.45 41.82
C GLY A 86 -15.59 30.66 42.74
N ASP A 87 -15.99 31.78 42.15
CA ASP A 87 -17.20 32.51 42.54
C ASP A 87 -17.44 33.72 41.64
N GLY A 88 -18.68 33.81 41.14
CA GLY A 88 -19.50 35.02 41.10
C GLY A 88 -19.11 36.20 40.20
N VAL A 89 -19.76 36.33 39.05
CA VAL A 89 -20.28 37.63 38.57
C VAL A 89 -21.64 37.44 37.88
N SER A 90 -22.66 38.09 38.44
CA SER A 90 -24.01 38.26 37.89
C SER A 90 -24.07 39.34 36.79
N PRO A 91 -25.12 39.35 35.96
CA PRO A 91 -25.09 39.90 34.61
C PRO A 91 -25.48 41.39 34.55
N SER A 92 -24.84 42.15 33.66
CA SER A 92 -25.35 43.42 33.17
C SER A 92 -25.51 43.33 31.66
N GLY A 93 -26.76 43.31 31.21
CA GLY A 93 -27.11 43.36 29.80
C GLY A 93 -26.91 44.76 29.22
N SER A 94 -26.56 44.79 27.95
CA SER A 94 -27.08 45.77 27.01
C SER A 94 -27.12 45.12 25.63
N SER A 95 -28.34 45.12 25.11
CA SER A 95 -28.79 44.70 23.80
C SER A 95 -27.97 45.26 22.63
N ASP A 96 -27.55 44.38 21.74
CA ASP A 96 -27.55 44.62 20.29
C ASP A 96 -27.80 43.27 19.61
N ALA A 97 -29.08 42.90 19.55
CA ALA A 97 -29.55 41.76 18.79
C ALA A 97 -29.69 42.18 17.33
N SER A 98 -28.61 42.04 16.56
CA SER A 98 -28.73 41.74 15.14
C SER A 98 -28.78 40.23 15.02
N ASP A 99 -29.95 39.70 14.65
CA ASP A 99 -30.17 38.30 14.29
C ASP A 99 -29.21 37.87 13.18
N ALA A 100 -28.03 37.39 13.57
CA ALA A 100 -27.25 36.48 12.74
C ALA A 100 -27.89 35.12 12.96
N ALA A 101 -28.81 34.75 12.07
CA ALA A 101 -29.21 33.35 11.93
C ALA A 101 -27.92 32.57 11.64
N GLU A 102 -27.40 31.86 12.64
CA GLU A 102 -26.38 30.85 12.42
C GLU A 102 -26.99 29.86 11.45
N GLU A 103 -26.59 29.93 10.18
CA GLU A 103 -26.87 28.88 9.20
C GLU A 103 -26.33 27.59 9.80
N PHE A 104 -27.25 26.74 10.29
CA PHE A 104 -26.92 25.37 10.62
C PHE A 104 -26.49 24.69 9.31
N VAL A 105 -25.19 24.71 9.03
CA VAL A 105 -24.60 23.96 7.92
C VAL A 105 -24.76 22.49 8.29
N VAL A 106 -25.79 21.85 7.72
CA VAL A 106 -25.98 20.40 7.82
C VAL A 106 -24.83 19.76 7.05
N VAL A 107 -23.77 19.38 7.76
CA VAL A 107 -22.65 18.63 7.17
C VAL A 107 -23.20 17.28 6.76
N GLN A 108 -23.25 17.05 5.44
CA GLN A 108 -23.70 15.77 4.90
C GLN A 108 -22.78 14.65 5.41
N PRO A 109 -23.33 13.56 5.98
CA PRO A 109 -22.53 12.41 6.39
C PRO A 109 -21.71 11.85 5.22
N TRP A 110 -20.47 11.44 5.49
CA TRP A 110 -19.51 11.01 4.47
C TRP A 110 -20.03 9.88 3.56
N ASP A 111 -20.83 8.98 4.12
CA ASP A 111 -21.48 7.86 3.45
C ASP A 111 -22.71 8.24 2.63
N PHE A 112 -23.24 9.46 2.80
CA PHE A 112 -24.30 10.02 1.96
C PHE A 112 -23.83 11.17 1.08
N ASP A 113 -22.55 11.53 1.14
CA ASP A 113 -21.98 12.64 0.38
C ASP A 113 -21.44 12.12 -0.99
N PRO A 114 -22.04 12.52 -2.12
CA PRO A 114 -21.63 12.04 -3.44
C PRO A 114 -20.23 12.54 -3.84
N TYR A 115 -19.60 11.86 -4.79
CA TYR A 115 -18.33 12.30 -5.37
C TYR A 115 -18.57 13.45 -6.35
N ARG A 116 -17.82 14.54 -6.23
CA ARG A 116 -17.66 15.52 -7.30
C ARG A 116 -16.67 14.95 -8.31
N VAL A 117 -17.14 14.64 -9.51
CA VAL A 117 -16.36 13.96 -10.55
C VAL A 117 -16.21 14.85 -11.77
N LEU A 118 -14.97 15.07 -12.20
CA LEU A 118 -14.64 15.74 -13.45
C LEU A 118 -14.12 14.72 -14.46
N VAL A 119 -14.63 14.75 -15.69
CA VAL A 119 -14.09 13.98 -16.81
C VAL A 119 -13.47 14.96 -17.80
N TRP A 120 -12.14 14.90 -17.93
CA TRP A 120 -11.38 15.60 -18.93
C TRP A 120 -11.27 14.79 -20.21
N VAL A 121 -11.72 15.39 -21.31
CA VAL A 121 -11.73 14.78 -22.64
C VAL A 121 -10.52 15.25 -23.43
N VAL A 122 -9.79 14.29 -23.99
CA VAL A 122 -8.67 14.49 -24.90
C VAL A 122 -9.00 13.68 -26.15
N SER A 123 -9.10 14.33 -27.30
CA SER A 123 -9.46 13.66 -28.55
C SER A 123 -8.56 14.14 -29.68
N ASP A 124 -8.17 13.21 -30.55
CA ASP A 124 -7.53 13.48 -31.83
C ASP A 124 -8.51 13.96 -32.91
N ASP A 125 -9.80 13.67 -32.73
CA ASP A 125 -10.90 14.10 -33.58
C ASP A 125 -11.64 15.30 -32.97
N PRO A 126 -11.60 16.50 -33.59
CA PRO A 126 -12.29 17.70 -33.08
C PRO A 126 -13.81 17.56 -33.01
N SER A 127 -14.41 16.61 -33.75
CA SER A 127 -15.85 16.32 -33.67
C SER A 127 -16.23 15.58 -32.39
N ILE A 128 -15.25 15.02 -31.68
CA ILE A 128 -15.41 14.36 -30.38
C ILE A 128 -14.78 15.26 -29.31
N ASN A 129 -15.63 16.03 -28.63
CA ASN A 129 -15.29 16.93 -27.54
C ASN A 129 -16.26 16.75 -26.36
N ALA A 130 -16.00 17.41 -25.23
CA ALA A 130 -16.82 17.32 -24.03
C ALA A 130 -18.32 17.55 -24.29
N GLN A 131 -18.67 18.58 -25.06
CA GLN A 131 -20.07 18.89 -25.38
C GLN A 131 -20.74 17.78 -26.18
N SER A 132 -20.02 17.18 -27.14
CA SER A 132 -20.56 16.12 -27.99
C SER A 132 -20.80 14.80 -27.23
N ILE A 133 -20.00 14.50 -26.20
CA ILE A 133 -20.07 13.22 -25.47
C ILE A 133 -20.78 13.30 -24.11
N GLU A 134 -21.00 14.50 -23.55
CA GLU A 134 -21.52 14.65 -22.18
C GLU A 134 -22.85 13.90 -21.98
N LYS A 135 -23.84 14.19 -22.83
CA LYS A 135 -25.17 13.58 -22.73
C LYS A 135 -25.15 12.05 -22.86
N PRO A 136 -24.52 11.45 -23.90
CA PRO A 136 -24.52 10.00 -24.02
C PRO A 136 -23.69 9.31 -22.92
N VAL A 137 -22.58 9.89 -22.45
CA VAL A 137 -21.81 9.33 -21.32
C VAL A 137 -22.62 9.40 -20.02
N ARG A 138 -23.27 10.53 -19.74
CA ARG A 138 -24.15 10.66 -18.56
C ARG A 138 -25.28 9.64 -18.60
N SER A 139 -25.91 9.46 -19.76
CA SER A 139 -26.97 8.45 -19.94
C SER A 139 -26.48 7.02 -19.71
N TYR A 140 -25.24 6.70 -20.08
CA TYR A 140 -24.65 5.39 -19.83
C TYR A 140 -24.43 5.15 -18.33
N LEU A 141 -23.90 6.15 -17.62
CA LEU A 141 -23.53 6.04 -16.21
C LEU A 141 -24.72 6.15 -15.25
N ASP A 142 -25.86 6.66 -15.71
CA ASP A 142 -27.03 7.01 -14.90
C ASP A 142 -27.47 5.88 -13.96
N ARG A 143 -27.51 4.64 -14.46
CA ARG A 143 -27.97 3.47 -13.70
C ARG A 143 -27.20 3.22 -12.41
N HIS A 144 -25.87 3.32 -12.44
CA HIS A 144 -25.03 2.96 -11.29
C HIS A 144 -24.48 4.19 -10.55
N TYR A 145 -24.41 5.35 -11.22
CA TYR A 145 -23.65 6.50 -10.73
C TYR A 145 -24.49 7.75 -10.45
N SER A 146 -25.75 7.84 -10.89
CA SER A 146 -26.57 9.06 -10.73
C SER A 146 -26.72 9.52 -9.28
N ALA A 147 -26.89 8.58 -8.35
CA ALA A 147 -26.98 8.87 -6.93
C ALA A 147 -25.63 9.27 -6.33
N ILE A 148 -24.56 8.55 -6.69
CA ILE A 148 -23.24 8.65 -6.05
C ILE A 148 -22.29 9.68 -6.69
N TRP A 149 -22.52 10.13 -7.92
CA TRP A 149 -21.65 11.09 -8.62
C TRP A 149 -22.38 12.40 -8.91
N ARG A 150 -21.61 13.48 -8.88
CA ARG A 150 -21.91 14.79 -9.47
C ARG A 150 -20.93 14.99 -10.61
N LEU A 151 -21.34 14.53 -11.79
CA LEU A 151 -20.51 14.47 -13.00
C LEU A 151 -20.46 15.82 -13.73
N THR A 152 -19.25 16.31 -13.99
CA THR A 152 -18.93 17.37 -14.94
C THR A 152 -18.06 16.79 -16.06
N VAL A 153 -18.35 17.15 -17.32
CA VAL A 153 -17.52 16.76 -18.47
C VAL A 153 -16.98 18.05 -19.10
N ALA A 154 -15.67 18.12 -19.30
CA ALA A 154 -15.00 19.29 -19.87
C ALA A 154 -13.83 18.84 -20.76
N ASP A 155 -13.45 19.68 -21.72
CA ASP A 155 -12.24 19.43 -22.50
C ASP A 155 -11.03 19.62 -21.58
N ALA A 156 -10.01 18.76 -21.75
CA ALA A 156 -8.83 18.83 -20.92
C ALA A 156 -8.05 20.13 -21.19
N PRO A 157 -7.42 20.75 -20.17
CA PRO A 157 -6.45 21.81 -20.41
C PRO A 157 -5.34 21.35 -21.36
N VAL A 158 -4.84 22.24 -22.22
CA VAL A 158 -3.88 21.89 -23.29
C VAL A 158 -2.66 21.14 -22.78
N ALA A 159 -2.15 21.49 -21.60
CA ALA A 159 -1.03 20.81 -20.97
C ALA A 159 -1.37 19.34 -20.62
N VAL A 160 -2.55 19.12 -20.04
CA VAL A 160 -3.06 17.77 -19.71
C VAL A 160 -3.30 16.97 -20.98
N ALA A 161 -3.91 17.57 -22.01
CA ALA A 161 -4.13 16.92 -23.30
C ALA A 161 -2.82 16.47 -23.95
N SER A 162 -1.82 17.36 -23.99
CA SER A 162 -0.49 17.07 -24.54
C SER A 162 0.22 15.94 -23.81
N MET A 163 -0.01 15.83 -22.50
CA MET A 163 0.56 14.77 -21.67
C MET A 163 -0.17 13.44 -21.86
N ALA A 164 -1.49 13.45 -21.81
CA ALA A 164 -2.32 12.27 -22.02
C ALA A 164 -2.05 11.62 -23.38
N ALA A 165 -1.84 12.43 -24.42
CA ALA A 165 -1.49 11.97 -25.77
C ALA A 165 -0.13 11.25 -25.83
N ARG A 166 0.81 11.52 -24.92
CA ARG A 166 2.10 10.81 -24.84
C ARG A 166 2.02 9.48 -24.10
N GLY A 167 1.00 9.31 -23.25
CA GLY A 167 0.79 8.12 -22.44
C GLY A 167 0.29 8.46 -21.03
N MET A 168 -0.62 7.62 -20.52
CA MET A 168 -1.25 7.84 -19.20
C MET A 168 -0.52 7.18 -18.03
N GLU A 169 0.40 6.26 -18.29
CA GLU A 169 1.05 5.44 -17.24
C GLU A 169 1.95 6.25 -16.30
N HIS A 170 2.43 7.41 -16.73
CA HIS A 170 3.37 8.24 -15.99
C HIS A 170 2.78 9.61 -15.61
N LEU A 171 1.46 9.76 -15.65
CA LEU A 171 0.81 10.98 -15.19
C LEU A 171 0.98 11.13 -13.67
N THR A 172 1.41 12.31 -13.26
CA THR A 172 1.56 12.71 -11.87
C THR A 172 0.95 14.09 -11.68
N PHE A 173 0.55 14.44 -10.46
CA PHE A 173 -0.01 15.78 -10.20
C PHE A 173 0.97 16.89 -10.63
N ASP A 174 2.25 16.75 -10.25
CA ASP A 174 3.27 17.75 -10.56
C ASP A 174 3.48 17.91 -12.07
N SER A 175 3.34 16.83 -12.84
CA SER A 175 3.51 16.89 -14.28
C SER A 175 2.31 17.53 -14.99
N ILE A 176 1.08 17.19 -14.61
CA ILE A 176 -0.12 17.81 -15.20
C ILE A 176 -0.29 19.28 -14.77
N ALA A 177 0.09 19.63 -13.55
CA ALA A 177 0.07 21.00 -13.03
C ALA A 177 1.32 21.81 -13.40
N ALA A 178 2.31 21.21 -14.09
CA ALA A 178 3.58 21.88 -14.39
C ALA A 178 3.41 23.18 -15.19
N SER A 179 2.38 23.25 -16.03
CA SER A 179 2.08 24.43 -16.85
C SER A 179 1.19 25.48 -16.16
N ASP A 180 0.75 25.22 -14.92
CA ASP A 180 -0.05 26.19 -14.16
C ASP A 180 0.81 27.44 -13.90
N PRO A 181 0.34 28.66 -14.26
CA PRO A 181 1.01 29.89 -13.89
C PRO A 181 0.93 30.12 -12.38
N VAL A 182 2.09 30.33 -11.76
CA VAL A 182 2.23 30.59 -10.33
C VAL A 182 3.18 31.75 -10.07
N ILE A 183 3.01 32.39 -8.93
CA ILE A 183 3.97 33.36 -8.43
C ILE A 183 4.97 32.63 -7.55
N ALA A 184 6.23 32.63 -7.96
CA ALA A 184 7.36 32.17 -7.16
C ALA A 184 7.85 33.35 -6.30
N LEU A 185 7.62 33.30 -4.99
CA LEU A 185 8.11 34.28 -4.01
C LEU A 185 9.31 33.70 -3.25
N LYS A 186 10.39 34.46 -3.06
CA LYS A 186 11.54 33.96 -2.28
C LYS A 186 11.14 33.66 -0.83
N ARG A 187 11.55 32.50 -0.29
CA ARG A 187 11.19 32.11 1.09
C ARG A 187 11.85 32.94 2.18
N ASP A 188 13.00 33.53 1.91
CA ASP A 188 13.71 34.45 2.81
C ASP A 188 13.15 35.89 2.74
N HIS A 189 12.14 36.15 1.90
CA HIS A 189 11.46 37.43 1.86
C HIS A 189 10.90 37.78 3.25
N LYS A 190 11.13 39.03 3.71
CA LYS A 190 10.76 39.50 5.05
C LYS A 190 9.29 39.24 5.43
N ASP A 191 8.40 39.30 4.44
CA ASP A 191 6.95 39.10 4.59
C ASP A 191 6.46 37.74 4.06
N ALA A 192 7.36 36.80 3.77
CA ALA A 192 7.00 35.48 3.21
C ALA A 192 5.96 34.74 4.06
N VAL A 193 5.94 34.93 5.38
CA VAL A 193 4.95 34.32 6.29
C VAL A 193 3.56 34.95 6.15
N ARG A 194 3.49 36.25 5.83
CA ARG A 194 2.25 37.02 5.68
C ARG A 194 1.59 36.81 4.33
N ILE A 195 2.39 36.69 3.26
CA ILE A 195 1.89 36.51 1.90
C ILE A 195 1.39 35.08 1.71
N ARG A 196 0.08 34.84 1.75
CA ARG A 196 -0.53 33.50 1.65
C ARG A 196 -1.34 33.30 0.37
N SER A 197 -1.95 34.36 -0.15
CA SER A 197 -2.77 34.33 -1.35
C SER A 197 -2.34 35.39 -2.35
N SER A 198 -2.99 35.41 -3.51
CA SER A 198 -2.74 36.41 -4.55
C SER A 198 -3.11 37.83 -4.10
N ALA A 199 -4.11 37.97 -3.21
CA ALA A 199 -4.54 39.25 -2.64
C ALA A 199 -3.46 39.94 -1.78
N ASP A 200 -2.60 39.17 -1.11
CA ASP A 200 -1.55 39.72 -0.26
C ASP A 200 -0.41 40.36 -1.07
N LEU A 201 -0.25 39.97 -2.34
CA LEU A 201 0.86 40.40 -3.20
C LEU A 201 0.90 41.91 -3.37
N LYS A 202 -0.27 42.55 -3.50
CA LYS A 202 -0.38 44.00 -3.70
C LYS A 202 0.28 44.79 -2.57
N GLN A 203 0.16 44.32 -1.34
CA GLN A 203 0.64 45.01 -0.15
C GLN A 203 2.13 44.79 0.10
N TYR A 204 2.62 43.56 -0.12
CA TYR A 204 3.93 43.15 0.39
C TYR A 204 5.01 42.98 -0.69
N VAL A 205 4.64 42.88 -1.97
CA VAL A 205 5.59 42.66 -3.09
C VAL A 205 5.73 43.93 -3.92
N GLN A 206 6.97 44.29 -4.28
CA GLN A 206 7.25 45.50 -5.05
C GLN A 206 7.05 45.28 -6.55
N SER A 207 7.68 44.24 -7.10
CA SER A 207 7.60 43.86 -8.52
C SER A 207 7.59 42.34 -8.66
N ILE A 208 6.93 41.87 -9.71
CA ILE A 208 6.86 40.47 -10.11
C ILE A 208 7.26 40.40 -11.57
N HIS A 209 8.42 39.79 -11.86
CA HIS A 209 8.94 39.74 -13.21
C HIS A 209 8.40 38.54 -14.00
N ALA A 210 8.02 38.77 -15.25
CA ALA A 210 7.59 37.72 -16.17
C ALA A 210 7.80 38.11 -17.64
N THR A 211 7.71 37.12 -18.52
CA THR A 211 7.65 37.36 -19.97
C THR A 211 6.33 38.05 -20.32
N ARG A 212 6.36 38.89 -21.37
CA ARG A 212 5.17 39.60 -21.86
C ARG A 212 4.01 38.65 -22.19
N GLY A 213 4.31 37.54 -22.88
CA GLY A 213 3.31 36.54 -23.25
C GLY A 213 2.66 35.83 -22.06
N LEU A 214 3.42 35.55 -20.99
CA LEU A 214 2.84 34.92 -19.79
C LEU A 214 1.93 35.90 -19.04
N ILE A 215 2.33 37.17 -18.94
CA ILE A 215 1.49 38.23 -18.35
C ILE A 215 0.17 38.38 -19.11
N GLU A 216 0.23 38.46 -20.44
CA GLU A 216 -0.97 38.56 -21.29
C GLU A 216 -1.88 37.34 -21.15
N SER A 217 -1.31 36.13 -21.15
CA SER A 217 -2.05 34.89 -20.95
C SER A 217 -2.75 34.83 -19.59
N VAL A 218 -2.05 35.21 -18.51
CA VAL A 218 -2.59 35.23 -17.14
C VAL A 218 -3.70 36.27 -17.02
N LYS A 219 -3.54 37.47 -17.58
CA LYS A 219 -4.58 38.50 -17.61
C LYS A 219 -5.85 38.01 -18.32
N ARG A 220 -5.69 37.44 -19.53
CA ARG A 220 -6.82 36.89 -20.30
C ARG A 220 -7.58 35.84 -19.48
N ARG A 221 -6.86 34.88 -18.89
CA ARG A 221 -7.47 33.83 -18.05
C ARG A 221 -8.09 34.37 -16.76
N GLY A 222 -7.62 35.51 -16.26
CA GLY A 222 -8.23 36.22 -15.14
C GLY A 222 -9.58 36.85 -15.52
N THR A 223 -9.65 37.45 -16.71
CA THR A 223 -10.92 37.93 -17.28
C THR A 223 -11.93 36.81 -17.46
N ASP A 224 -11.50 35.63 -17.89
CA ASP A 224 -12.38 34.46 -18.08
C ASP A 224 -13.07 33.99 -16.78
N VAL A 225 -12.49 34.28 -15.60
CA VAL A 225 -13.10 34.00 -14.27
C VAL A 225 -13.70 35.23 -13.61
N GLY A 226 -13.79 36.36 -14.32
CA GLY A 226 -14.33 37.61 -13.80
C GLY A 226 -13.42 38.34 -12.80
N ASN A 227 -12.14 37.98 -12.71
CA ASN A 227 -11.14 38.64 -11.85
C ASN A 227 -10.01 39.26 -12.69
N GLU A 228 -10.32 40.36 -13.39
CA GLU A 228 -9.35 41.04 -14.28
C GLU A 228 -8.11 41.57 -13.55
N THR A 229 -8.26 41.92 -12.27
CA THR A 229 -7.16 42.50 -11.47
C THR A 229 -6.29 41.45 -10.78
N LEU A 230 -6.74 40.19 -10.73
CA LEU A 230 -6.14 39.09 -9.97
C LEU A 230 -5.83 39.51 -8.53
N ASP A 231 -6.88 40.00 -7.85
CA ASP A 231 -6.80 40.56 -6.49
C ASP A 231 -5.79 41.73 -6.36
N GLY A 232 -5.52 42.44 -7.45
CA GLY A 232 -4.55 43.53 -7.54
C GLY A 232 -3.12 43.11 -7.85
N ALA A 233 -2.83 41.82 -8.02
CA ALA A 233 -1.51 41.31 -8.37
C ALA A 233 -1.01 41.85 -9.72
N VAL A 234 -1.93 42.12 -10.67
CA VAL A 234 -1.61 42.67 -12.00
C VAL A 234 -0.82 43.98 -11.93
N GLN A 235 -1.04 44.80 -10.89
CA GLN A 235 -0.34 46.08 -10.71
C GLN A 235 1.15 45.91 -10.41
N LYS A 236 1.58 44.71 -10.02
CA LYS A 236 2.96 44.38 -9.68
C LYS A 236 3.71 43.70 -10.83
N PHE A 237 3.02 43.30 -11.89
CA PHE A 237 3.63 42.60 -13.01
C PHE A 237 4.54 43.54 -13.81
N SER A 238 5.81 43.16 -13.93
CA SER A 238 6.83 43.84 -14.72
C SER A 238 7.26 42.94 -15.87
N ALA A 239 7.02 43.40 -17.10
CA ALA A 239 7.45 42.68 -18.29
C ALA A 239 8.98 42.78 -18.42
N THR A 240 9.63 41.63 -18.54
CA THR A 240 11.07 41.54 -18.78
C THR A 240 11.30 41.11 -20.23
N ASP A 241 12.23 41.76 -20.92
CA ASP A 241 12.61 41.39 -22.28
C ASP A 241 13.49 40.12 -22.24
N GLY A 242 13.11 39.11 -23.02
CA GLY A 242 13.78 37.80 -23.01
C GLY A 242 12.79 36.63 -23.04
N ASP A 243 13.32 35.42 -22.98
CA ASP A 243 12.53 34.20 -22.88
C ASP A 243 12.28 33.80 -21.41
N ALA A 244 11.61 32.68 -21.19
CA ALA A 244 11.31 32.21 -19.84
C ALA A 244 12.56 31.80 -19.05
N ILE A 245 13.66 31.44 -19.72
CA ILE A 245 14.94 31.10 -19.08
C ILE A 245 15.60 32.37 -18.55
N ALA A 246 15.58 33.45 -19.34
CA ALA A 246 16.08 34.76 -18.91
C ALA A 246 15.35 35.27 -17.67
N VAL A 247 14.01 35.18 -17.64
CA VAL A 247 13.22 35.54 -16.45
C VAL A 247 13.57 34.65 -15.25
N GLN A 248 13.73 33.35 -15.47
CA GLN A 248 14.09 32.42 -14.41
C GLN A 248 15.48 32.73 -13.82
N ALA A 249 16.45 33.12 -14.65
CA ALA A 249 17.80 33.48 -14.22
C ALA A 249 17.84 34.69 -13.27
N MET A 250 16.85 35.59 -13.35
CA MET A 250 16.71 36.72 -12.43
C MET A 250 16.52 36.29 -10.97
N TRP A 251 16.16 35.02 -10.70
CA TRP A 251 16.02 34.51 -9.33
C TRP A 251 17.30 34.69 -8.49
N ALA A 252 18.46 34.53 -9.13
CA ALA A 252 19.77 34.69 -8.48
C ALA A 252 20.08 36.15 -8.11
N GLU A 253 19.37 37.12 -8.69
CA GLU A 253 19.60 38.53 -8.43
C GLU A 253 19.04 38.93 -7.05
N VAL A 254 19.81 39.70 -6.29
CA VAL A 254 19.45 40.12 -4.92
C VAL A 254 18.19 41.00 -4.91
N GLY A 255 17.96 41.78 -5.98
CA GLY A 255 16.80 42.68 -6.10
C GLY A 255 15.48 41.98 -6.48
N THR A 256 15.52 40.72 -6.91
CA THR A 256 14.32 40.00 -7.33
C THR A 256 13.60 39.40 -6.12
N GLU A 257 12.40 39.89 -5.81
CA GLU A 257 11.55 39.37 -4.73
C GLU A 257 10.67 38.20 -5.20
N ALA A 258 10.10 38.33 -6.40
CA ALA A 258 9.15 37.38 -6.97
C ALA A 258 9.17 37.31 -8.50
N LEU A 259 8.85 36.13 -9.03
CA LEU A 259 8.71 35.85 -10.46
C LEU A 259 7.34 35.25 -10.76
N LEU A 260 6.77 35.54 -11.94
CA LEU A 260 5.63 34.81 -12.48
C LEU A 260 6.16 33.80 -13.50
N LEU A 261 6.00 32.51 -13.20
CA LEU A 261 6.53 31.39 -13.98
C LEU A 261 5.48 30.28 -14.09
N THR A 262 5.75 29.26 -14.90
CA THR A 262 5.02 28.00 -14.78
C THR A 262 5.44 27.27 -13.50
N ARG A 263 4.55 26.47 -12.91
CA ARG A 263 4.82 25.71 -11.68
C ARG A 263 6.06 24.83 -11.82
N GLY A 264 6.23 24.16 -12.96
CA GLY A 264 7.39 23.32 -13.23
C GLY A 264 8.71 24.10 -13.18
N GLN A 265 8.76 25.30 -13.76
CA GLN A 265 9.94 26.17 -13.67
C GLN A 265 10.16 26.67 -12.24
N ALA A 266 9.09 27.12 -11.58
CA ALA A 266 9.16 27.64 -10.21
C ALA A 266 9.66 26.60 -9.19
N MET A 267 9.38 25.31 -9.42
CA MET A 267 9.86 24.21 -8.55
C MET A 267 11.37 23.94 -8.68
N THR A 268 12.02 24.42 -9.73
CA THR A 268 13.48 24.28 -9.91
C THR A 268 14.28 25.43 -9.29
N LEU A 269 13.60 26.39 -8.65
CA LEU A 269 14.22 27.53 -8.01
C LEU A 269 14.70 27.18 -6.61
N GLU A 270 16.01 27.29 -6.40
CA GLU A 270 16.69 27.03 -5.13
C GLU A 270 17.52 28.25 -4.72
N ASN A 271 17.97 28.26 -3.46
CA ASN A 271 18.87 29.28 -2.90
C ASN A 271 18.43 30.75 -3.14
N PRO A 272 17.29 31.19 -2.57
CA PRO A 272 16.41 30.47 -1.66
C PRO A 272 15.31 29.70 -2.41
N ASP A 273 14.74 28.68 -1.78
CA ASP A 273 13.60 27.95 -2.35
C ASP A 273 12.40 28.88 -2.60
N ALA A 274 11.62 28.58 -3.63
CA ALA A 274 10.40 29.32 -3.93
C ALA A 274 9.22 28.92 -3.03
N LYS A 275 8.51 29.93 -2.50
CA LYS A 275 7.14 29.81 -2.02
C LYS A 275 6.20 30.07 -3.19
N LEU A 276 5.50 29.02 -3.63
CA LEU A 276 4.53 29.12 -4.71
C LEU A 276 3.21 29.71 -4.20
N ILE A 277 2.65 30.67 -4.93
CA ILE A 277 1.34 31.28 -4.69
C ILE A 277 0.52 31.10 -5.97
N ASP A 278 -0.65 30.50 -5.81
CA ASP A 278 -1.57 30.24 -6.91
C ASP A 278 -2.32 31.52 -7.30
N LEU A 279 -2.60 31.67 -8.59
CA LEU A 279 -3.34 32.81 -9.14
C LEU A 279 -4.81 32.42 -9.37
N PRO A 280 -5.78 33.30 -9.14
CA PRO A 280 -7.18 33.02 -9.44
C PRO A 280 -7.45 33.19 -10.95
N VAL A 281 -7.03 32.22 -11.77
CA VAL A 281 -7.22 32.22 -13.24
C VAL A 281 -7.93 30.95 -13.74
N ALA A 282 -8.66 31.05 -14.86
CA ALA A 282 -9.35 29.91 -15.48
C ALA A 282 -8.38 28.77 -15.85
N ASN A 283 -8.86 27.53 -15.96
CA ASN A 283 -8.11 26.37 -16.48
C ASN A 283 -6.84 25.99 -15.70
N LEU A 284 -6.84 26.21 -14.38
CA LEU A 284 -5.78 25.70 -13.51
C LEU A 284 -6.08 24.27 -13.09
N VAL A 285 -5.07 23.41 -13.21
CA VAL A 285 -5.16 22.05 -12.68
C VAL A 285 -5.33 22.10 -11.17
N SER A 286 -4.59 22.97 -10.47
CA SER A 286 -4.70 23.12 -9.01
C SER A 286 -6.12 23.47 -8.55
N THR A 287 -6.84 24.33 -9.27
CA THR A 287 -8.24 24.68 -8.95
C THR A 287 -9.16 23.47 -9.12
N SER A 288 -9.02 22.71 -10.21
CA SER A 288 -9.80 21.48 -10.41
C SER A 288 -9.52 20.44 -9.32
N VAL A 289 -8.28 20.34 -8.82
CA VAL A 289 -7.93 19.44 -7.71
C VAL A 289 -8.63 19.81 -6.41
N ASP A 290 -8.90 21.10 -6.17
CA ASP A 290 -9.57 21.56 -4.96
C ASP A 290 -11.11 21.45 -5.07
N GLU A 291 -11.66 21.59 -6.28
CA GLU A 291 -13.11 21.56 -6.54
C GLU A 291 -13.70 20.15 -6.68
N TYR A 292 -12.90 19.19 -7.14
CA TYR A 292 -13.36 17.82 -7.43
C TYR A 292 -12.70 16.80 -6.52
N ASP A 293 -13.40 15.71 -6.22
CA ASP A 293 -12.89 14.60 -5.40
C ASP A 293 -12.14 13.57 -6.27
N LYS A 294 -12.61 13.40 -7.52
CA LYS A 294 -11.98 12.55 -8.53
C LYS A 294 -11.99 13.25 -9.89
N ILE A 295 -10.88 13.15 -10.60
CA ILE A 295 -10.76 13.62 -11.99
C ILE A 295 -10.40 12.41 -12.85
N PHE A 296 -11.12 12.19 -13.94
CA PHE A 296 -10.76 11.19 -14.95
C PHE A 296 -10.16 11.88 -16.15
N VAL A 297 -9.04 11.38 -16.65
CA VAL A 297 -8.49 11.78 -17.95
C VAL A 297 -8.87 10.71 -18.96
N VAL A 298 -9.62 11.11 -19.98
CA VAL A 298 -10.12 10.24 -21.05
C VAL A 298 -9.45 10.66 -22.36
N SER A 299 -8.60 9.81 -22.91
CA SER A 299 -7.98 10.02 -24.22
C SER A 299 -8.61 9.11 -25.24
N ILE A 300 -9.02 9.71 -26.35
CA ILE A 300 -9.71 9.07 -27.46
C ILE A 300 -8.77 9.15 -28.66
N ASP A 301 -8.44 7.99 -29.21
CA ASP A 301 -7.67 7.84 -30.44
C ASP A 301 -8.57 7.16 -31.48
N GLY A 302 -9.12 7.97 -32.37
CA GLY A 302 -9.94 7.53 -33.50
C GLY A 302 -9.13 7.22 -34.76
N THR A 303 -7.81 7.47 -34.77
CA THR A 303 -6.96 7.25 -35.94
C THR A 303 -6.64 5.77 -36.18
N THR A 304 -6.71 4.93 -35.15
CA THR A 304 -6.50 3.48 -35.26
C THR A 304 -7.81 2.70 -35.41
N THR A 305 -7.76 1.52 -36.03
CA THR A 305 -8.90 0.58 -36.08
C THR A 305 -8.50 -0.76 -35.44
N PRO A 306 -9.16 -1.21 -34.35
CA PRO A 306 -10.21 -0.48 -33.62
C PRO A 306 -9.69 0.83 -33.01
N GLY A 307 -10.60 1.79 -32.88
CA GLY A 307 -10.34 3.03 -32.15
C GLY A 307 -10.21 2.74 -30.66
N LYS A 308 -9.54 3.63 -29.92
CA LYS A 308 -9.13 3.35 -28.55
C LYS A 308 -9.52 4.46 -27.59
N VAL A 309 -10.05 4.07 -26.45
CA VAL A 309 -10.32 4.93 -25.30
C VAL A 309 -9.40 4.51 -24.17
N ASN A 310 -8.58 5.44 -23.68
CA ASN A 310 -7.78 5.26 -22.48
C ASN A 310 -8.38 6.11 -21.37
N VAL A 311 -8.57 5.53 -20.19
CA VAL A 311 -9.15 6.21 -19.02
C VAL A 311 -8.24 6.01 -17.83
N VAL A 312 -7.88 7.09 -17.13
CA VAL A 312 -7.20 6.99 -15.84
C VAL A 312 -7.89 7.86 -14.80
N GLU A 313 -8.09 7.31 -13.61
CA GLU A 313 -8.59 8.04 -12.45
C GLU A 313 -7.46 8.77 -11.74
N PHE A 314 -7.74 9.99 -11.29
CA PHE A 314 -6.93 10.76 -10.36
C PHE A 314 -7.73 11.09 -9.09
N SER A 315 -7.32 10.53 -7.94
CA SER A 315 -7.81 10.93 -6.63
C SER A 315 -7.14 12.25 -6.22
N THR A 316 -7.93 13.32 -6.12
CA THR A 316 -7.39 14.68 -5.90
C THR A 316 -6.84 14.85 -4.49
N LEU A 317 -7.55 14.34 -3.48
CA LEU A 317 -7.13 14.39 -2.09
C LEU A 317 -5.80 13.67 -1.86
N MET A 318 -5.64 12.48 -2.46
CA MET A 318 -4.42 11.67 -2.33
C MET A 318 -3.37 11.93 -3.42
N ARG A 319 -3.67 12.82 -4.36
CA ARG A 319 -2.84 13.13 -5.54
C ARG A 319 -2.30 11.88 -6.23
N TYR A 320 -3.16 10.88 -6.38
CA TYR A 320 -2.77 9.55 -6.85
C TYR A 320 -3.52 9.17 -8.12
N PHE A 321 -2.77 8.71 -9.12
CA PHE A 321 -3.30 8.17 -10.36
C PHE A 321 -3.47 6.65 -10.23
N GLY A 322 -4.65 6.18 -10.61
CA GLY A 322 -4.94 4.75 -10.74
C GLY A 322 -4.24 4.13 -11.95
N LYS A 323 -4.53 2.85 -12.21
CA LYS A 323 -4.03 2.16 -13.40
C LYS A 323 -4.88 2.52 -14.62
N PRO A 324 -4.27 2.93 -15.75
CA PRO A 324 -5.03 3.23 -16.95
C PRO A 324 -5.83 2.02 -17.43
N VAL A 325 -7.05 2.26 -17.87
CA VAL A 325 -7.95 1.31 -18.52
C VAL A 325 -7.92 1.58 -20.01
N ARG A 326 -7.91 0.52 -20.81
CA ARG A 326 -8.04 0.60 -22.26
C ARG A 326 -9.30 -0.09 -22.71
N GLU A 327 -10.10 0.60 -23.50
CA GLU A 327 -11.29 0.09 -24.15
C GLU A 327 -11.18 0.32 -25.66
N ASP A 328 -11.66 -0.65 -26.44
CA ASP A 328 -11.73 -0.54 -27.88
C ASP A 328 -13.14 -0.12 -28.34
N PHE A 329 -13.22 0.58 -29.47
CA PHE A 329 -14.47 0.88 -30.16
C PHE A 329 -14.34 0.72 -31.67
N LEU A 330 -15.43 0.36 -32.34
CA LEU A 330 -15.45 0.11 -33.79
C LEU A 330 -16.06 1.28 -34.57
N ALA A 331 -17.04 1.97 -33.99
CA ALA A 331 -17.68 3.12 -34.60
C ALA A 331 -17.73 4.32 -33.66
N LYS A 332 -17.82 5.54 -34.21
CA LYS A 332 -17.94 6.78 -33.43
C LYS A 332 -19.16 6.78 -32.49
N SER A 333 -20.23 6.09 -32.87
CA SER A 333 -21.43 5.90 -32.02
C SER A 333 -21.12 5.15 -30.72
N ASP A 334 -20.07 4.32 -30.71
CA ASP A 334 -19.74 3.43 -29.60
C ASP A 334 -18.79 4.10 -28.59
N VAL A 335 -18.21 5.26 -28.96
CA VAL A 335 -17.23 5.98 -28.14
C VAL A 335 -17.78 6.28 -26.76
N ALA A 336 -19.01 6.78 -26.64
CA ALA A 336 -19.60 7.08 -25.34
C ALA A 336 -19.78 5.83 -24.45
N ALA A 337 -20.12 4.68 -25.06
CA ALA A 337 -20.22 3.42 -24.34
C ALA A 337 -18.83 2.89 -23.92
N ALA A 338 -17.82 3.04 -24.78
CA ALA A 338 -16.42 2.71 -24.45
C ALA A 338 -15.89 3.58 -23.30
N ILE A 339 -16.18 4.89 -23.32
CA ILE A 339 -15.87 5.80 -22.20
C ILE A 339 -16.60 5.38 -20.93
N GLY A 340 -17.90 5.07 -21.02
CA GLY A 340 -18.68 4.62 -19.87
C GLY A 340 -18.17 3.33 -19.24
N ARG A 341 -17.78 2.34 -20.04
CA ARG A 341 -17.09 1.13 -19.57
C ARG A 341 -15.75 1.46 -18.92
N GLY A 342 -14.93 2.25 -19.61
CA GLY A 342 -13.61 2.65 -19.13
C GLY A 342 -13.67 3.40 -17.79
N LEU A 343 -14.62 4.33 -17.63
CA LEU A 343 -14.87 5.03 -16.37
C LEU A 343 -15.33 4.07 -15.27
N SER A 344 -16.21 3.13 -15.59
CA SER A 344 -16.71 2.16 -14.61
C SER A 344 -15.62 1.21 -14.11
N VAL A 345 -14.72 0.78 -14.98
CA VAL A 345 -13.60 -0.09 -14.65
C VAL A 345 -12.45 0.69 -13.98
N ALA A 346 -12.26 1.97 -14.31
CA ALA A 346 -11.22 2.80 -13.72
C ALA A 346 -11.59 3.28 -12.31
N PHE A 347 -12.90 3.41 -12.01
CA PHE A 347 -13.38 3.93 -10.75
C PHE A 347 -12.96 3.08 -9.56
N SER A 348 -12.31 3.73 -8.60
CA SER A 348 -11.80 3.16 -7.37
C SER A 348 -12.53 3.78 -6.17
N PRO A 349 -13.54 3.10 -5.59
CA PRO A 349 -14.24 3.53 -4.39
C PRO A 349 -13.31 3.91 -3.24
N GLU A 350 -13.62 5.01 -2.54
CA GLU A 350 -12.79 5.57 -1.47
C GLU A 350 -13.41 5.37 -0.09
N LEU A 351 -12.60 4.89 0.85
CA LEU A 351 -12.94 4.80 2.26
C LEU A 351 -12.19 5.86 3.05
N ARG A 352 -12.88 6.48 4.02
CA ARG A 352 -12.22 7.16 5.14
C ARG A 352 -11.90 6.16 6.23
N ILE A 353 -10.65 6.09 6.67
CA ILE A 353 -10.26 5.18 7.75
C ILE A 353 -10.40 5.89 9.09
N ASP A 354 -11.43 5.51 9.83
CA ASP A 354 -11.80 6.13 11.10
C ASP A 354 -11.14 5.42 12.30
N ASP A 355 -10.79 4.14 12.16
CA ASP A 355 -10.02 3.41 13.17
C ASP A 355 -8.98 2.50 12.51
N ALA A 356 -7.76 2.50 13.04
CA ALA A 356 -6.63 1.73 12.52
C ALA A 356 -5.82 1.11 13.68
N GLY A 357 -6.00 -0.20 13.86
CA GLY A 357 -5.23 -1.03 14.78
C GLY A 357 -3.99 -1.65 14.13
N LEU A 358 -3.34 -2.58 14.86
CA LEU A 358 -2.14 -3.27 14.38
C LEU A 358 -2.43 -4.25 13.24
N LYS A 359 -3.60 -4.90 13.28
CA LYS A 359 -3.98 -5.99 12.38
C LYS A 359 -5.31 -5.75 11.67
N GLY A 360 -5.99 -4.65 11.95
CA GLY A 360 -7.29 -4.37 11.37
C GLY A 360 -7.59 -2.88 11.33
N ALA A 361 -8.53 -2.51 10.49
CA ALA A 361 -9.01 -1.15 10.30
C ALA A 361 -10.52 -1.14 10.10
N ARG A 362 -11.14 0.00 10.38
CA ARG A 362 -12.53 0.29 10.04
C ARG A 362 -12.59 1.59 9.28
N GLY A 363 -13.45 1.63 8.28
CA GLY A 363 -13.65 2.84 7.50
C GLY A 363 -15.05 2.99 6.96
N LEU A 364 -15.39 4.24 6.64
CA LEU A 364 -16.65 4.63 6.03
C LEU A 364 -16.47 4.77 4.53
N LEU A 365 -17.31 4.06 3.77
CA LEU A 365 -17.34 4.14 2.31
C LEU A 365 -18.00 5.44 1.88
N ARG A 366 -17.31 6.24 1.06
CA ARG A 366 -17.86 7.49 0.50
C ARG A 366 -19.06 7.18 -0.39
N ALA A 367 -20.16 7.90 -0.18
CA ALA A 367 -21.44 7.69 -0.86
C ALA A 367 -22.01 6.25 -0.70
N GLY A 368 -21.54 5.46 0.27
CA GLY A 368 -21.95 4.08 0.47
C GLY A 368 -23.45 3.91 0.76
N GLY A 369 -24.05 4.86 1.47
CA GLY A 369 -25.49 4.90 1.77
C GLY A 369 -26.37 5.26 0.57
N LEU A 370 -25.77 5.71 -0.53
CA LEU A 370 -26.46 6.02 -1.79
C LEU A 370 -26.37 4.87 -2.82
N ILE A 371 -25.72 3.76 -2.46
CA ILE A 371 -25.61 2.59 -3.33
C ILE A 371 -26.93 1.81 -3.27
N LEU A 372 -27.62 1.75 -4.41
CA LEU A 372 -28.93 1.11 -4.53
C LEU A 372 -28.86 -0.34 -5.08
N ASP A 373 -27.78 -0.68 -5.77
CA ASP A 373 -27.58 -1.97 -6.45
C ASP A 373 -26.44 -2.74 -5.80
N ASP A 374 -26.68 -4.02 -5.51
CA ASP A 374 -25.69 -4.94 -4.94
C ASP A 374 -24.51 -5.17 -5.90
N GLU A 375 -24.73 -5.03 -7.21
CA GLU A 375 -23.74 -5.16 -8.29
C GLU A 375 -23.10 -3.82 -8.67
N SER A 376 -23.36 -2.75 -7.89
CA SER A 376 -22.74 -1.44 -8.15
C SER A 376 -21.22 -1.53 -8.07
N PRO A 377 -20.47 -1.00 -9.07
CA PRO A 377 -19.00 -0.90 -8.99
C PRO A 377 -18.51 -0.03 -7.81
N ALA A 378 -19.41 0.75 -7.21
CA ALA A 378 -19.10 1.54 -6.03
C ALA A 378 -19.03 0.75 -4.72
N ARG A 379 -19.53 -0.48 -4.72
CA ARG A 379 -19.63 -1.31 -3.51
C ARG A 379 -18.30 -1.95 -3.17
N VAL A 380 -18.02 -2.03 -1.86
CA VAL A 380 -16.88 -2.79 -1.33
C VAL A 380 -17.38 -4.02 -0.60
N GLY A 381 -17.24 -5.19 -1.23
CA GLY A 381 -17.62 -6.49 -0.69
C GLY A 381 -16.53 -7.17 0.13
N PRO A 382 -16.86 -8.25 0.88
CA PRO A 382 -15.87 -9.11 1.52
C PRO A 382 -14.94 -9.76 0.50
N GLY A 383 -13.66 -9.90 0.85
CA GLY A 383 -12.62 -10.48 0.00
C GLY A 383 -11.98 -9.46 -0.96
N GLN A 384 -12.56 -8.28 -1.17
CA GLN A 384 -11.91 -7.25 -1.98
C GLN A 384 -10.74 -6.60 -1.24
N VAL A 385 -9.73 -6.18 -2.00
CA VAL A 385 -8.50 -5.59 -1.46
C VAL A 385 -8.49 -4.10 -1.71
N LEU A 386 -8.01 -3.34 -0.74
CA LEU A 386 -7.87 -1.89 -0.82
C LEU A 386 -6.42 -1.48 -0.59
N LEU A 387 -6.02 -0.42 -1.27
CA LEU A 387 -4.73 0.24 -1.14
C LEU A 387 -4.82 1.35 -0.08
N PRO A 388 -4.23 1.17 1.11
CA PRO A 388 -4.20 2.18 2.14
C PRO A 388 -3.27 3.34 1.77
N MET A 389 -3.72 4.56 2.02
CA MET A 389 -3.02 5.79 1.71
C MET A 389 -3.03 6.74 2.90
N VAL A 390 -1.94 7.50 3.06
CA VAL A 390 -1.81 8.48 4.12
C VAL A 390 -1.39 9.81 3.52
N ARG A 391 -2.09 10.87 3.92
CA ARG A 391 -1.68 12.26 3.67
C ARG A 391 -1.50 12.98 4.99
N LYS A 392 -0.35 13.63 5.17
CA LYS A 392 -0.06 14.54 6.28
C LYS A 392 0.22 15.93 5.73
N ASN A 393 -0.58 16.89 6.18
CA ASN A 393 -0.43 18.29 5.79
C ASN A 393 0.39 19.08 6.80
N ASP A 394 1.07 20.11 6.31
CA ASP A 394 1.68 21.16 7.12
C ASP A 394 0.59 22.09 7.72
N ARG A 395 1.03 23.17 8.38
CA ARG A 395 0.10 24.17 8.96
C ARG A 395 -0.73 24.92 7.91
N ASN A 396 -0.32 24.88 6.64
CA ASN A 396 -0.94 25.59 5.52
C ASN A 396 -1.74 24.65 4.61
N GLY A 397 -1.97 23.38 5.01
CA GLY A 397 -2.72 22.41 4.21
C GLY A 397 -1.90 21.73 3.10
N ARG A 398 -0.61 22.04 2.97
CA ARG A 398 0.26 21.46 1.94
C ARG A 398 0.75 20.07 2.37
N PRO A 399 0.72 19.06 1.49
CA PRO A 399 1.17 17.73 1.84
C PRO A 399 2.68 17.70 2.09
N ILE A 400 3.09 17.18 3.25
CA ILE A 400 4.48 16.83 3.59
C ILE A 400 4.73 15.35 3.29
N MET A 401 3.70 14.53 3.48
CA MET A 401 3.69 13.10 3.17
C MET A 401 2.35 12.82 2.49
N ILE A 402 2.37 12.13 1.36
CA ILE A 402 1.17 11.82 0.60
C ILE A 402 1.42 10.57 -0.24
N GLY A 403 0.41 9.72 -0.38
CA GLY A 403 0.46 8.56 -1.27
C GLY A 403 0.16 7.24 -0.57
N PRO A 404 0.29 6.13 -1.31
CA PRO A 404 0.04 4.80 -0.79
C PRO A 404 1.10 4.39 0.23
N LEU A 405 0.72 3.49 1.14
CA LEU A 405 1.67 2.85 2.04
C LEU A 405 2.38 1.70 1.31
N ASP A 406 3.71 1.80 1.19
CA ASP A 406 4.53 0.75 0.57
C ASP A 406 4.29 -0.62 1.23
N TRP A 407 4.13 -1.65 0.40
CA TRP A 407 3.97 -3.04 0.84
C TRP A 407 2.85 -3.22 1.86
N ALA A 408 1.75 -2.48 1.71
CA ALA A 408 0.62 -2.54 2.61
C ALA A 408 -0.70 -2.62 1.87
N PHE A 409 -1.59 -3.51 2.33
CA PHE A 409 -2.92 -3.71 1.78
C PHE A 409 -3.94 -3.94 2.90
N LEU A 410 -5.19 -3.60 2.60
CA LEU A 410 -6.35 -3.86 3.46
C LEU A 410 -7.23 -4.91 2.79
N LEU A 411 -7.51 -6.02 3.48
CA LEU A 411 -8.45 -7.04 3.00
C LEU A 411 -9.81 -6.82 3.66
N SER A 412 -10.84 -6.55 2.87
CA SER A 412 -12.21 -6.41 3.37
C SER A 412 -12.72 -7.74 3.92
N THR A 413 -13.19 -7.77 5.17
CA THR A 413 -13.73 -8.97 5.82
C THR A 413 -15.23 -8.89 6.04
N GLN A 414 -15.78 -7.68 6.18
CA GLN A 414 -17.20 -7.49 6.39
C GLN A 414 -17.64 -6.11 5.90
N PHE A 415 -18.81 -6.07 5.26
CA PHE A 415 -19.54 -4.85 4.97
C PHE A 415 -20.78 -4.80 5.87
N LYS A 416 -20.93 -3.74 6.66
CA LYS A 416 -22.10 -3.52 7.52
C LYS A 416 -22.75 -2.19 7.14
N GLY A 417 -23.89 -2.29 6.46
CA GLY A 417 -24.82 -1.20 6.17
C GLY A 417 -26.15 -1.83 5.78
N LYS A 418 -27.26 -1.36 6.35
CA LYS A 418 -28.59 -1.72 5.82
C LYS A 418 -28.70 -1.02 4.47
N ILE A 419 -28.68 -1.78 3.39
CA ILE A 419 -29.29 -1.33 2.13
C ILE A 419 -30.75 -1.12 2.51
N GLY A 420 -31.25 0.10 2.38
CA GLY A 420 -32.65 0.39 2.70
C GLY A 420 -33.56 -0.38 1.76
N SER A 421 -33.88 -1.65 2.06
CA SER A 421 -35.08 -2.27 1.54
C SER A 421 -36.23 -1.62 2.29
N ILE A 422 -36.88 -0.66 1.67
CA ILE A 422 -38.26 -0.35 2.02
C ILE A 422 -39.03 -1.60 1.60
N GLU A 423 -39.22 -2.55 2.52
CA GLU A 423 -40.30 -3.53 2.34
C GLU A 423 -41.58 -2.71 2.18
N ASN A 424 -42.30 -2.96 1.08
CA ASN A 424 -43.54 -2.29 0.73
C ASN A 424 -44.65 -2.63 1.76
N ASP A 425 -44.54 -2.13 2.98
CA ASP A 425 -45.64 -2.12 3.93
C ASP A 425 -46.45 -0.84 3.72
N LYS A 426 -47.53 -1.00 2.94
CA LYS A 426 -48.65 -0.09 2.67
C LYS A 426 -48.53 1.32 3.27
N VAL A 427 -48.11 2.28 2.45
CA VAL A 427 -48.40 3.70 2.68
C VAL A 427 -49.87 3.94 2.28
N LEU A 428 -50.78 4.00 3.26
CA LEU A 428 -52.17 4.42 3.03
C LEU A 428 -52.24 5.94 3.01
N LEU A 429 -52.48 6.52 1.83
CA LEU A 429 -52.80 7.94 1.68
C LEU A 429 -54.30 8.14 1.91
N GLU A 430 -54.71 8.57 3.10
CA GLU A 430 -56.08 9.04 3.32
C GLU A 430 -56.19 10.52 2.91
N GLN A 431 -56.95 10.80 1.84
CA GLN A 431 -57.35 12.16 1.51
C GLN A 431 -58.55 12.57 2.37
N GLY A 432 -58.30 13.40 3.39
CA GLY A 432 -59.36 14.08 4.13
C GLY A 432 -59.99 15.18 3.29
N SER A 433 -61.19 14.94 2.74
CA SER A 433 -62.03 15.99 2.15
C SER A 433 -62.79 16.72 3.25
N ARG A 434 -62.50 18.01 3.45
CA ARG A 434 -63.47 19.01 3.92
C ARG A 434 -63.01 20.42 3.57
N ASP A 435 -63.82 21.09 2.77
CA ASP A 435 -64.01 22.53 2.65
C ASP A 435 -62.76 23.42 2.73
N GLY A 436 -62.12 23.60 1.57
CA GLY A 436 -61.60 24.91 1.16
C GLY A 436 -60.55 25.59 2.04
N ALA A 437 -59.51 24.91 2.51
CA ALA A 437 -58.20 25.50 2.84
C ALA A 437 -57.13 24.41 3.05
N ALA A 438 -55.93 24.62 2.47
CA ALA A 438 -54.67 23.86 2.63
C ALA A 438 -54.77 22.33 2.88
N THR A 439 -54.52 21.53 1.84
CA THR A 439 -54.40 20.08 1.92
C THR A 439 -53.14 19.68 2.70
N GLY A 440 -53.30 19.34 3.98
CA GLY A 440 -52.26 18.67 4.75
C GLY A 440 -52.22 17.16 4.43
N VAL A 441 -51.02 16.58 4.32
CA VAL A 441 -50.82 15.13 4.15
C VAL A 441 -50.56 14.52 5.52
N VAL A 442 -51.27 13.45 5.86
CA VAL A 442 -51.00 12.67 7.09
C VAL A 442 -50.35 11.36 6.69
N LEU A 443 -49.08 11.19 7.08
CA LEU A 443 -48.37 9.91 6.95
C LEU A 443 -48.67 9.05 8.17
N VAL A 444 -49.22 7.86 7.93
CA VAL A 444 -49.47 6.85 8.96
C VAL A 444 -48.44 5.75 8.78
N VAL A 445 -47.53 5.61 9.74
CA VAL A 445 -46.54 4.53 9.77
C VAL A 445 -47.00 3.50 10.79
N GLN A 446 -47.19 2.26 10.32
CA GLN A 446 -47.55 1.13 11.17
C GLN A 446 -46.35 0.21 11.34
N GLY A 447 -46.00 -0.11 12.58
CA GLY A 447 -44.92 -1.03 12.92
C GLY A 447 -45.30 -1.93 14.09
N LYS A 448 -44.38 -2.79 14.54
CA LYS A 448 -44.53 -3.58 15.77
C LYS A 448 -43.42 -3.22 16.76
N ASP A 449 -43.75 -3.12 18.03
CA ASP A 449 -42.77 -2.92 19.09
C ASP A 449 -41.94 -4.19 19.39
N LYS A 450 -40.97 -4.08 20.31
CA LYS A 450 -40.11 -5.21 20.72
C LYS A 450 -40.88 -6.39 21.35
N ALA A 451 -42.15 -6.20 21.71
CA ALA A 451 -43.05 -7.25 22.20
C ALA A 451 -44.00 -7.78 21.10
N GLY A 452 -43.84 -7.33 19.85
CA GLY A 452 -44.66 -7.73 18.70
C GLY A 452 -46.01 -7.03 18.64
N LYS A 453 -46.25 -6.00 19.48
CA LYS A 453 -47.52 -5.28 19.55
C LYS A 453 -47.55 -4.18 18.49
N PRO A 454 -48.63 -4.04 17.71
CA PRO A 454 -48.70 -3.01 16.67
C PRO A 454 -48.69 -1.60 17.27
N VAL A 455 -47.87 -0.73 16.70
CA VAL A 455 -47.74 0.69 17.04
C VAL A 455 -48.00 1.51 15.78
N GLU A 456 -48.82 2.56 15.91
CA GLU A 456 -49.17 3.47 14.82
C GLU A 456 -48.69 4.89 15.17
N SER A 457 -47.96 5.51 14.25
CA SER A 457 -47.52 6.90 14.37
C SER A 457 -48.11 7.73 13.25
N ARG A 458 -48.69 8.89 13.58
CA ARG A 458 -49.30 9.81 12.61
C ARG A 458 -48.51 11.11 12.56
N ILE A 459 -47.99 11.44 11.38
CA ILE A 459 -47.25 12.69 11.13
C ILE A 459 -48.09 13.54 10.19
N ARG A 460 -48.42 14.76 10.62
CA ARG A 460 -49.19 15.72 9.83
C ARG A 460 -48.25 16.76 9.22
N ILE A 461 -48.32 16.93 7.91
CA ILE A 461 -47.56 17.92 7.15
C ILE A 461 -48.53 18.96 6.61
N ASP A 462 -48.43 20.20 7.12
CA ASP A 462 -49.45 21.23 6.87
C ASP A 462 -49.20 22.09 5.61
N LYS A 463 -48.07 21.92 4.90
CA LYS A 463 -47.79 22.54 3.59
C LYS A 463 -46.94 21.62 2.72
N VAL A 464 -47.47 21.22 1.56
CA VAL A 464 -46.73 20.54 0.49
C VAL A 464 -46.96 21.33 -0.80
N ASP A 465 -45.91 21.92 -1.34
CA ASP A 465 -45.88 22.46 -2.70
C ASP A 465 -45.66 21.31 -3.70
N LYS A 466 -46.25 21.43 -4.90
CA LYS A 466 -46.33 20.33 -5.87
C LYS A 466 -44.97 19.85 -6.42
N GLU A 467 -43.91 20.65 -6.27
CA GLU A 467 -42.55 20.29 -6.72
C GLU A 467 -41.71 19.60 -5.62
N SER A 468 -42.04 19.78 -4.34
CA SER A 468 -41.26 19.19 -3.23
C SER A 468 -41.71 17.78 -2.82
N ALA A 469 -42.84 17.30 -3.35
CA ALA A 469 -43.37 15.97 -3.01
C ALA A 469 -42.46 14.81 -3.44
N THR A 470 -41.53 15.04 -4.39
CA THR A 470 -40.57 14.02 -4.84
C THR A 470 -39.26 14.04 -4.03
N CYS A 471 -38.93 15.13 -3.33
CA CYS A 471 -37.72 15.23 -2.51
C CYS A 471 -37.90 14.75 -1.06
N LEU A 472 -39.12 14.53 -0.59
CA LEU A 472 -39.41 14.21 0.82
C LEU A 472 -39.45 12.70 1.15
N LEU A 473 -39.04 11.83 0.23
CA LEU A 473 -38.92 10.38 0.46
C LEU A 473 -37.48 9.92 0.77
N ILE A 474 -36.52 10.85 0.90
CA ILE A 474 -35.11 10.57 1.26
C ILE A 474 -34.69 11.32 2.53
N SER A 475 -35.63 11.60 3.43
CA SER A 475 -35.29 11.94 4.81
C SER A 475 -35.53 10.70 5.66
N GLY A 476 -34.46 10.13 6.21
CA GLY A 476 -34.55 9.13 7.26
C GLY A 476 -35.41 9.62 8.45
N PRO A 477 -35.73 8.74 9.41
CA PRO A 477 -36.63 9.09 10.50
C PRO A 477 -36.15 10.36 11.22
N VAL A 478 -37.04 11.35 11.34
CA VAL A 478 -36.81 12.53 12.18
C VAL A 478 -36.66 12.05 13.63
N PRO A 479 -35.55 12.33 14.32
CA PRO A 479 -35.33 11.83 15.67
C PRO A 479 -36.36 12.45 16.62
N VAL A 480 -37.12 11.60 17.29
CA VAL A 480 -37.96 12.00 18.43
C VAL A 480 -37.01 12.17 19.63
N PRO A 481 -37.04 13.30 20.36
CA PRO A 481 -36.15 13.48 21.51
C PRO A 481 -36.49 12.45 22.60
N GLY A 482 -35.56 11.53 22.88
CA GLY A 482 -35.63 10.64 24.05
C GLY A 482 -35.62 9.13 23.80
N ASP A 483 -35.51 8.66 22.55
CA ASP A 483 -35.43 7.22 22.25
C ASP A 483 -33.97 6.76 22.01
N PRO A 484 -33.49 5.65 22.60
CA PRO A 484 -32.12 5.14 22.42
C PRO A 484 -31.96 4.32 21.14
N PHE A 485 -32.60 4.75 20.04
CA PHE A 485 -32.43 4.15 18.70
C PHE A 485 -31.30 4.85 17.93
N GLU A 486 -30.07 4.77 18.43
CA GLU A 486 -28.86 4.95 17.59
C GLU A 486 -28.56 3.59 16.91
N GLU A 487 -29.39 3.18 15.95
CA GLU A 487 -28.94 2.18 14.98
C GLU A 487 -28.03 2.91 13.99
N ASP A 488 -26.72 2.66 14.11
CA ASP A 488 -25.65 3.18 13.25
C ASP A 488 -25.96 2.87 11.77
N LEU A 489 -26.61 3.82 11.09
CA LEU A 489 -26.92 3.79 9.66
C LEU A 489 -25.66 3.87 8.79
N SER A 490 -24.49 4.05 9.41
CA SER A 490 -23.25 4.28 8.68
C SER A 490 -22.75 3.02 7.98
N VAL A 491 -22.39 3.19 6.70
CA VAL A 491 -21.87 2.11 5.86
C VAL A 491 -20.40 1.84 6.22
N ASN A 492 -20.21 0.93 7.17
CA ASN A 492 -18.92 0.57 7.71
C ASN A 492 -18.31 -0.66 7.02
N VAL A 493 -17.05 -0.55 6.64
CA VAL A 493 -16.23 -1.66 6.13
C VAL A 493 -15.20 -2.05 7.18
N ARG A 494 -15.20 -3.33 7.59
CA ARG A 494 -14.15 -3.90 8.42
C ARG A 494 -13.10 -4.55 7.54
N MET A 495 -11.84 -4.28 7.87
CA MET A 495 -10.70 -4.71 7.08
C MET A 495 -9.60 -5.29 7.96
N GLU A 496 -8.86 -6.26 7.43
CA GLU A 496 -7.60 -6.74 7.99
C GLU A 496 -6.43 -6.01 7.34
N PHE A 497 -5.43 -5.62 8.13
CA PHE A 497 -4.28 -4.86 7.67
C PHE A 497 -3.06 -5.77 7.53
N TYR A 498 -2.52 -5.86 6.31
CA TYR A 498 -1.32 -6.61 5.98
C TYR A 498 -0.24 -5.62 5.55
N SER A 499 0.90 -5.61 6.25
CA SER A 499 2.02 -4.74 5.90
C SER A 499 3.37 -5.46 6.01
N GLY A 500 4.25 -5.15 5.06
CA GLY A 500 5.66 -5.54 5.07
C GLY A 500 6.52 -4.72 6.02
N ARG A 501 6.07 -3.53 6.42
CA ARG A 501 6.77 -2.61 7.32
C ARG A 501 6.05 -2.51 8.67
N ALA A 502 6.82 -2.25 9.73
CA ALA A 502 6.26 -2.05 11.06
C ALA A 502 5.72 -0.63 11.20
N GLY A 503 4.42 -0.49 11.52
CA GLY A 503 3.77 0.81 11.65
C GLY A 503 3.57 1.50 10.29
N GLY A 504 2.40 2.11 10.09
CA GLY A 504 2.11 2.82 8.84
C GLY A 504 0.71 3.41 8.81
N LEU A 505 -0.29 2.61 9.19
CA LEU A 505 -1.68 3.06 9.26
C LEU A 505 -2.08 3.60 10.64
N GLN A 506 -1.34 3.20 11.68
CA GLN A 506 -1.58 3.59 13.06
C GLN A 506 -1.10 5.02 13.37
N GLY A 507 -1.72 5.62 14.38
CA GLY A 507 -1.28 6.90 14.95
C GLY A 507 -2.44 7.71 15.49
N ARG A 508 -2.14 8.83 16.16
CA ARG A 508 -3.16 9.78 16.60
C ARG A 508 -3.86 10.39 15.38
N GLN A 509 -5.19 10.43 15.42
CA GLN A 509 -5.97 11.20 14.46
C GLN A 509 -5.82 12.69 14.77
N ASN A 510 -5.58 13.48 13.72
CA ASN A 510 -5.68 14.93 13.77
C ASN A 510 -6.23 15.42 12.43
N ASP A 511 -6.66 16.68 12.41
CA ASP A 511 -7.27 17.30 11.22
C ASP A 511 -6.30 17.47 10.05
N ARG A 512 -5.00 17.24 10.28
CA ARG A 512 -3.94 17.32 9.26
C ARG A 512 -3.54 15.96 8.69
N THR A 513 -4.07 14.86 9.23
CA THR A 513 -3.70 13.49 8.84
C THR A 513 -4.92 12.80 8.28
N PHE A 514 -4.91 12.60 6.97
CA PHE A 514 -5.95 11.90 6.24
C PHE A 514 -5.49 10.47 6.02
N ARG A 515 -6.36 9.51 6.35
CA ARG A 515 -6.16 8.09 6.06
C ARG A 515 -7.28 7.63 5.17
N ARG A 516 -6.94 7.19 3.97
CA ARG A 516 -7.90 6.70 2.99
C ARG A 516 -7.53 5.30 2.55
N ALA A 517 -8.48 4.59 1.97
CA ALA A 517 -8.21 3.39 1.22
C ALA A 517 -8.96 3.48 -0.11
N LEU A 518 -8.29 3.10 -1.20
CA LEU A 518 -8.92 2.96 -2.51
C LEU A 518 -9.12 1.48 -2.81
N LEU A 519 -10.32 1.09 -3.23
CA LEU A 519 -10.53 -0.26 -3.76
C LEU A 519 -9.62 -0.46 -4.98
N ILE A 520 -8.98 -1.63 -5.05
CA ILE A 520 -8.13 -1.99 -6.18
C ILE A 520 -8.61 -3.26 -6.84
N GLU A 521 -8.49 -3.29 -8.16
CA GLU A 521 -8.86 -4.45 -8.98
C GLU A 521 -7.64 -4.93 -9.76
N PRO A 522 -7.13 -6.14 -9.49
CA PRO A 522 -6.05 -6.72 -10.29
C PRO A 522 -6.57 -7.07 -11.69
N ARG A 523 -5.82 -6.67 -12.72
CA ARG A 523 -6.16 -6.91 -14.13
C ARG A 523 -5.17 -7.86 -14.82
N GLY A 524 -3.94 -7.90 -14.34
CA GLY A 524 -2.93 -8.86 -14.79
C GLY A 524 -3.16 -10.26 -14.21
N SER A 525 -2.59 -11.26 -14.87
CA SER A 525 -2.53 -12.64 -14.35
C SER A 525 -1.34 -12.88 -13.42
N GLU A 526 -0.38 -11.95 -13.40
CA GLU A 526 0.85 -12.05 -12.61
C GLU A 526 1.43 -10.66 -12.28
N THR A 527 2.31 -10.64 -11.28
CA THR A 527 3.17 -9.52 -10.92
C THR A 527 4.62 -9.99 -10.92
N LEU A 528 5.49 -9.31 -11.67
CA LEU A 528 6.93 -9.54 -11.61
C LEU A 528 7.49 -8.85 -10.36
N VAL A 529 7.96 -9.63 -9.40
CA VAL A 529 8.64 -9.12 -8.20
C VAL A 529 10.13 -9.08 -8.45
N ARG A 530 10.77 -7.92 -8.23
CA ARG A 530 12.23 -7.76 -8.27
C ARG A 530 12.76 -7.42 -6.88
N LEU A 531 13.75 -8.18 -6.43
CA LEU A 531 14.49 -7.95 -5.19
C LEU A 531 15.87 -7.39 -5.51
N HIS A 532 16.25 -6.29 -4.87
CA HIS A 532 17.60 -5.72 -4.98
C HIS A 532 18.10 -5.24 -3.63
N ALA A 533 19.41 -5.00 -3.53
CA ALA A 533 20.01 -4.51 -2.30
C ALA A 533 19.55 -3.08 -1.97
N LYS A 534 19.34 -2.85 -0.69
CA LYS A 534 18.89 -1.55 -0.18
C LYS A 534 19.91 -0.47 -0.49
N GLY A 535 19.48 0.57 -1.21
CA GLY A 535 20.33 1.69 -1.63
C GLY A 535 21.11 1.44 -2.92
N ASP A 536 21.00 0.25 -3.52
CA ASP A 536 21.64 -0.12 -4.77
C ASP A 536 20.65 -0.85 -5.70
N PRO A 537 19.92 -0.12 -6.58
CA PRO A 537 18.94 -0.69 -7.51
C PRO A 537 19.53 -1.64 -8.56
N ASP A 538 20.84 -1.54 -8.81
CA ASP A 538 21.55 -2.31 -9.82
C ASP A 538 22.12 -3.62 -9.27
N PHE A 539 22.11 -3.79 -7.94
CA PHE A 539 22.57 -5.01 -7.29
C PHE A 539 21.40 -5.98 -7.01
N PRO A 540 21.16 -6.98 -7.88
CA PRO A 540 20.06 -7.93 -7.70
C PRO A 540 20.32 -8.90 -6.55
N LEU A 541 19.25 -9.30 -5.86
CA LEU A 541 19.32 -10.35 -4.82
C LEU A 541 19.00 -11.70 -5.44
N ILE A 542 20.04 -12.41 -5.86
CA ILE A 542 19.98 -13.65 -6.63
C ILE A 542 19.77 -14.87 -5.73
N GLY A 543 18.86 -15.79 -6.10
CA GLY A 543 18.66 -17.06 -5.41
C GLY A 543 17.87 -16.96 -4.10
N TYR A 544 17.23 -15.83 -3.82
CA TYR A 544 16.41 -15.64 -2.64
C TYR A 544 15.10 -16.41 -2.80
N GLU A 545 14.67 -17.09 -1.75
CA GLU A 545 13.48 -17.95 -1.76
C GLU A 545 12.25 -17.16 -1.32
N LEU A 546 11.15 -17.28 -2.07
CA LEU A 546 9.87 -16.70 -1.69
C LEU A 546 8.93 -17.81 -1.25
N TYR A 547 8.38 -17.63 -0.05
CA TYR A 547 7.37 -18.50 0.54
C TYR A 547 6.07 -17.74 0.71
N GLU A 548 4.95 -18.30 0.33
CA GLU A 548 3.63 -17.77 0.63
C GLU A 548 3.21 -18.27 2.00
N LYS A 549 2.77 -17.35 2.87
CA LYS A 549 2.11 -17.71 4.11
C LYS A 549 0.60 -17.60 3.92
N GLU A 550 -0.12 -18.67 4.20
CA GLU A 550 -1.59 -18.66 4.22
C GLU A 550 -2.08 -17.53 5.17
N LEU A 551 -3.07 -16.74 4.74
CA LEU A 551 -3.49 -15.54 5.49
C LEU A 551 -3.99 -15.87 6.92
N TYR A 552 -4.76 -16.95 7.04
CA TYR A 552 -5.40 -17.38 8.29
C TYR A 552 -4.62 -18.50 9.02
N SER A 553 -3.47 -18.92 8.51
CA SER A 553 -2.71 -20.08 8.99
C SER A 553 -1.22 -19.75 9.12
N THR A 554 -0.46 -20.61 9.81
CA THR A 554 0.99 -20.47 9.94
C THR A 554 1.76 -21.25 8.87
N LYS A 555 1.05 -22.01 8.03
CA LYS A 555 1.66 -22.81 6.97
C LYS A 555 2.30 -21.91 5.91
N MET A 556 3.52 -22.29 5.52
CA MET A 556 4.27 -21.65 4.45
C MET A 556 4.41 -22.62 3.29
N THR A 557 4.11 -22.16 2.08
CA THR A 557 4.29 -22.89 0.83
C THR A 557 5.37 -22.24 0.01
N PHE A 558 6.27 -23.03 -0.56
CA PHE A 558 7.33 -22.51 -1.42
C PHE A 558 6.73 -22.04 -2.75
N VAL A 559 7.05 -20.81 -3.16
CA VAL A 559 6.59 -20.21 -4.42
C VAL A 559 7.66 -20.32 -5.50
N GLY A 560 8.90 -19.94 -5.17
CA GLY A 560 10.00 -19.94 -6.13
C GLY A 560 11.27 -19.29 -5.59
N ARG A 561 12.30 -19.23 -6.44
CA ARG A 561 13.56 -18.52 -6.18
C ARG A 561 13.75 -17.40 -7.18
N THR A 562 14.38 -16.31 -6.76
CA THR A 562 14.74 -15.23 -7.67
C THR A 562 15.80 -15.66 -8.67
N ASP A 563 15.66 -15.18 -9.90
CA ASP A 563 16.61 -15.41 -10.99
C ASP A 563 17.91 -14.59 -10.83
N TRP A 564 18.77 -14.63 -11.84
CA TRP A 564 20.04 -13.89 -11.90
C TRP A 564 19.90 -12.36 -11.83
N ASN A 565 18.70 -11.82 -12.06
CA ASN A 565 18.39 -10.39 -11.93
C ASN A 565 17.48 -10.10 -10.72
N GLY A 566 17.39 -11.05 -9.78
CA GLY A 566 16.61 -10.89 -8.56
C GLY A 566 15.10 -10.95 -8.79
N ARG A 567 14.63 -11.53 -9.91
CA ARG A 567 13.21 -11.50 -10.32
C ARG A 567 12.48 -12.83 -10.06
N LEU A 568 11.19 -12.74 -9.75
CA LEU A 568 10.27 -13.88 -9.69
C LEU A 568 8.86 -13.44 -10.13
N ASN A 569 8.23 -14.20 -11.03
CA ASN A 569 6.81 -14.01 -11.37
C ASN A 569 5.91 -14.59 -10.27
N VAL A 570 5.01 -13.76 -9.77
CA VAL A 570 4.00 -14.14 -8.78
C VAL A 570 2.65 -14.14 -9.47
N THR A 571 2.08 -15.32 -9.69
CA THR A 571 0.78 -15.47 -10.35
C THR A 571 -0.38 -15.22 -9.41
N VAL A 572 -1.54 -14.86 -9.98
CA VAL A 572 -2.83 -14.81 -9.29
C VAL A 572 -3.19 -16.20 -8.76
N THR A 573 -3.74 -16.24 -7.55
CA THR A 573 -4.27 -17.46 -6.92
C THR A 573 -5.76 -17.24 -6.59
N LYS A 574 -6.37 -18.20 -5.88
CA LYS A 574 -7.75 -18.06 -5.40
C LYS A 574 -7.89 -16.91 -4.39
N ASP A 575 -6.84 -16.66 -3.61
CA ASP A 575 -6.82 -15.57 -2.64
C ASP A 575 -6.36 -14.28 -3.34
N PRO A 576 -7.08 -13.16 -3.19
CA PRO A 576 -6.78 -11.92 -3.90
C PRO A 576 -5.52 -11.21 -3.37
N LEU A 577 -5.08 -11.56 -2.16
CA LEU A 577 -3.88 -11.04 -1.52
C LEU A 577 -2.97 -12.22 -1.14
N ARG A 578 -1.69 -12.15 -1.54
CA ARG A 578 -0.66 -13.12 -1.17
C ARG A 578 0.33 -12.48 -0.20
N LEU A 579 0.59 -13.12 0.94
CA LEU A 579 1.58 -12.67 1.90
C LEU A 579 2.89 -13.44 1.71
N LEU A 580 3.83 -12.84 0.98
CA LEU A 580 5.11 -13.46 0.67
C LEU A 580 6.13 -13.20 1.78
N TYR A 581 6.94 -14.20 2.08
CA TYR A 581 8.07 -14.15 2.99
C TYR A 581 9.32 -14.40 2.17
N VAL A 582 10.20 -13.40 2.15
CA VAL A 582 11.50 -13.53 1.49
C VAL A 582 12.47 -14.18 2.47
N LYS A 583 13.10 -15.26 2.03
CA LYS A 583 14.11 -15.99 2.79
C LYS A 583 15.42 -16.07 2.03
N ASN A 584 16.50 -16.17 2.80
CA ASN A 584 17.81 -16.58 2.33
C ASN A 584 18.40 -17.53 3.37
N GLY A 585 18.70 -18.77 2.99
CA GLY A 585 19.01 -19.85 3.95
C GLY A 585 17.91 -20.00 5.01
N GLY A 586 18.29 -20.16 6.28
CA GLY A 586 17.33 -20.29 7.39
C GLY A 586 16.61 -18.98 7.80
N ALA A 587 16.96 -17.83 7.24
CA ALA A 587 16.46 -16.53 7.71
C ALA A 587 15.33 -15.96 6.86
N VAL A 588 14.26 -15.48 7.53
CA VAL A 588 13.30 -14.54 6.93
C VAL A 588 13.89 -13.12 6.96
N LEU A 589 13.88 -12.46 5.81
CA LEU A 589 14.42 -11.11 5.63
C LEU A 589 13.33 -10.05 5.48
N ALA A 590 12.24 -10.40 4.80
CA ALA A 590 11.14 -9.47 4.58
C ALA A 590 9.80 -10.17 4.47
N ARG A 591 8.75 -9.38 4.67
CA ARG A 591 7.36 -9.74 4.40
C ARG A 591 6.87 -8.81 3.29
N LEU A 592 6.30 -9.36 2.24
CA LEU A 592 5.86 -8.65 1.06
C LEU A 592 4.40 -9.04 0.78
N PRO A 593 3.42 -8.31 1.34
CA PRO A 593 2.04 -8.40 0.89
C PRO A 593 1.96 -7.97 -0.58
N ILE A 594 1.32 -8.77 -1.43
CA ILE A 594 1.17 -8.52 -2.88
C ILE A 594 -0.24 -8.87 -3.32
N VAL A 595 -0.81 -8.04 -4.19
CA VAL A 595 -2.01 -8.35 -4.98
C VAL A 595 -1.54 -8.68 -6.39
N PRO A 596 -1.38 -9.96 -6.75
CA PRO A 596 -0.88 -10.32 -8.07
C PRO A 596 -1.78 -9.75 -9.16
N GLY A 597 -1.18 -9.18 -10.21
CA GLY A 597 -1.91 -8.58 -11.32
C GLY A 597 -2.39 -7.14 -11.10
N TYR A 598 -2.22 -6.56 -9.91
CA TYR A 598 -2.47 -5.12 -9.70
C TYR A 598 -1.31 -4.28 -10.25
N ASP A 599 -0.09 -4.60 -9.82
CA ASP A 599 1.14 -4.05 -10.39
C ASP A 599 1.74 -5.06 -11.37
N SER A 600 2.17 -4.59 -12.54
CA SER A 600 2.96 -5.43 -13.47
C SER A 600 4.35 -5.71 -12.90
N HIS A 601 4.93 -4.74 -12.21
CA HIS A 601 6.26 -4.79 -11.61
C HIS A 601 6.24 -4.26 -10.19
N ALA A 602 6.66 -5.08 -9.23
CA ALA A 602 6.83 -4.69 -7.83
C ALA A 602 8.31 -4.81 -7.44
N VAL A 603 8.89 -3.76 -6.85
CA VAL A 603 10.32 -3.68 -6.54
C VAL A 603 10.53 -3.56 -5.03
N ALA A 604 11.24 -4.52 -4.43
CA ALA A 604 11.50 -4.56 -3.00
C ALA A 604 12.97 -4.27 -2.69
N ASP A 605 13.20 -3.27 -1.84
CA ASP A 605 14.52 -2.88 -1.36
C ASP A 605 14.86 -3.65 -0.07
N LEU A 606 15.72 -4.67 -0.17
CA LEU A 606 16.05 -5.52 0.97
C LEU A 606 17.50 -5.34 1.40
N THR A 607 17.75 -5.51 2.70
CA THR A 607 19.14 -5.54 3.18
C THR A 607 19.79 -6.83 2.71
N GLY A 608 20.90 -6.73 1.98
CA GLY A 608 21.69 -7.89 1.58
C GLY A 608 22.15 -8.70 2.80
N ASP A 609 22.22 -10.02 2.63
CA ASP A 609 22.40 -10.96 3.74
C ASP A 609 23.54 -11.97 3.49
N ASP A 610 24.37 -11.68 2.49
CA ASP A 610 25.36 -12.63 1.97
C ASP A 610 26.41 -13.01 3.02
N MET A 611 26.88 -12.05 3.84
CA MET A 611 27.83 -12.33 4.92
C MET A 611 27.24 -13.23 6.00
N ARG A 612 25.94 -13.09 6.32
CA ARG A 612 25.28 -13.99 7.28
C ARG A 612 25.09 -15.38 6.67
N LEU A 613 24.75 -15.47 5.38
CA LEU A 613 24.62 -16.74 4.69
C LEU A 613 25.95 -17.50 4.64
N GLN A 614 27.06 -16.80 4.34
CA GLN A 614 28.40 -17.38 4.38
C GLN A 614 28.77 -17.87 5.79
N ALA A 615 28.43 -17.09 6.82
CA ALA A 615 28.62 -17.50 8.21
C ALA A 615 27.81 -18.75 8.57
N GLU A 616 26.55 -18.84 8.12
CA GLU A 616 25.70 -20.02 8.29
C GLU A 616 26.29 -21.25 7.60
N ALA A 617 26.75 -21.11 6.36
CA ALA A 617 27.39 -22.21 5.62
C ALA A 617 28.68 -22.70 6.32
N TYR A 618 29.51 -21.78 6.80
CA TYR A 618 30.72 -22.12 7.56
C TYR A 618 30.38 -22.84 8.88
N VAL A 619 29.42 -22.32 9.64
CA VAL A 619 28.97 -22.93 10.90
C VAL A 619 28.43 -24.34 10.68
N ASN A 620 27.59 -24.55 9.65
CA ASN A 620 27.08 -25.87 9.31
C ASN A 620 28.20 -26.83 8.90
N GLY A 621 29.20 -26.34 8.15
CA GLY A 621 30.40 -27.11 7.82
C GLY A 621 31.18 -27.55 9.06
N VAL A 622 31.38 -26.65 10.03
CA VAL A 622 32.07 -26.98 11.29
C VAL A 622 31.25 -27.94 12.14
N ALA A 623 29.93 -27.76 12.23
CA ALA A 623 29.05 -28.68 12.96
C ALA A 623 29.15 -30.11 12.42
N ASN A 624 29.12 -30.28 11.08
CA ASN A 624 29.32 -31.58 10.45
C ASN A 624 30.72 -32.16 10.75
N ALA A 625 31.77 -31.33 10.68
CA ALA A 625 33.13 -31.76 11.00
C ALA A 625 33.29 -32.20 12.47
N ILE A 626 32.56 -31.57 13.41
CA ILE A 626 32.51 -31.99 14.82
C ILE A 626 31.90 -33.39 14.93
N VAL A 627 30.78 -33.65 14.25
CA VAL A 627 30.12 -34.95 14.23
C VAL A 627 31.07 -36.04 13.68
N ASP A 628 31.73 -35.75 12.56
CA ASP A 628 32.70 -36.67 11.95
C ASP A 628 33.90 -36.94 12.87
N LEU A 629 34.42 -35.90 13.53
CA LEU A 629 35.54 -36.02 14.47
C LEU A 629 35.18 -36.92 15.66
N VAL A 630 33.96 -36.76 16.20
CA VAL A 630 33.47 -37.61 17.30
C VAL A 630 33.34 -39.07 16.83
N ALA A 631 32.81 -39.29 15.62
CA ALA A 631 32.71 -40.63 15.03
C ALA A 631 34.09 -41.29 14.85
N ILE A 632 35.06 -40.55 14.31
CA ILE A 632 36.45 -41.02 14.13
C ILE A 632 37.08 -41.37 15.48
N ARG A 633 36.95 -40.50 16.49
CA ARG A 633 37.51 -40.75 17.83
C ARG A 633 36.90 -41.99 18.48
N LYS A 634 35.58 -42.16 18.41
CA LYS A 634 34.89 -43.35 18.93
C LYS A 634 35.33 -44.62 18.20
N LEU A 635 35.48 -44.56 16.88
CA LEU A 635 35.96 -45.69 16.07
C LEU A 635 37.40 -46.07 16.42
N LEU A 636 38.30 -45.09 16.54
CA LEU A 636 39.69 -45.30 16.96
C LEU A 636 39.76 -45.90 18.36
N GLY A 637 39.00 -45.35 19.31
CA GLY A 637 38.92 -45.89 20.67
C GLY A 637 38.45 -47.35 20.72
N ALA A 638 37.40 -47.70 19.98
CA ALA A 638 36.93 -49.08 19.86
C ALA A 638 37.99 -50.00 19.23
N ARG A 639 38.70 -49.54 18.20
CA ARG A 639 39.79 -50.29 17.55
C ARG A 639 40.97 -50.50 18.50
N ILE A 640 41.39 -49.48 19.24
CA ILE A 640 42.47 -49.56 20.23
C ILE A 640 42.11 -50.60 21.29
N ARG A 641 40.92 -50.50 21.92
CA ARG A 641 40.47 -51.48 22.92
C ARG A 641 40.46 -52.92 22.38
N ASN A 642 40.02 -53.12 21.15
CA ASN A 642 40.04 -54.44 20.50
C ASN A 642 41.47 -54.97 20.29
N ARG A 643 42.41 -54.14 19.84
CA ARG A 643 43.83 -54.51 19.69
C ARG A 643 44.48 -54.83 21.04
N LEU A 644 44.16 -54.05 22.08
CA LEU A 644 44.65 -54.29 23.44
C LEU A 644 44.14 -55.62 24.02
N ARG A 645 42.88 -56.00 23.79
CA ARG A 645 42.36 -57.33 24.18
C ARG A 645 43.08 -58.48 23.45
N LYS A 646 43.44 -58.26 22.18
CA LYS A 646 44.19 -59.23 21.36
C LYS A 646 45.68 -59.33 21.69
N GLY A 647 46.22 -58.45 22.53
CA GLY A 647 47.64 -58.41 22.86
C GLY A 647 48.52 -57.72 21.81
N GLN A 648 47.93 -56.98 20.87
CA GLN A 648 48.64 -56.32 19.77
C GLN A 648 49.06 -54.91 20.18
N LEU A 649 50.06 -54.80 21.07
CA LEU A 649 50.49 -53.53 21.66
C LEU A 649 51.03 -52.51 20.65
N ASP A 650 51.86 -52.94 19.71
CA ASP A 650 52.50 -52.02 18.75
C ASP A 650 51.47 -51.36 17.82
N GLU A 651 50.55 -52.16 17.28
CA GLU A 651 49.42 -51.66 16.46
C GLU A 651 48.48 -50.74 17.28
N ALA A 652 48.24 -51.07 18.55
CA ALA A 652 47.44 -50.22 19.43
C ALA A 652 48.13 -48.88 19.70
N LYS A 653 49.46 -48.87 19.83
CA LYS A 653 50.26 -47.66 20.03
C LYS A 653 50.22 -46.74 18.82
N GLU A 654 50.30 -47.30 17.60
CA GLU A 654 50.14 -46.52 16.36
C GLU A 654 48.77 -45.84 16.28
N LEU A 655 47.69 -46.58 16.58
CA LEU A 655 46.34 -46.02 16.62
C LEU A 655 46.16 -44.96 17.71
N LEU A 656 46.84 -45.11 18.85
CA LEU A 656 46.83 -44.11 19.93
C LEU A 656 47.51 -42.81 19.49
N VAL A 657 48.61 -42.88 18.73
CA VAL A 657 49.24 -41.70 18.12
C VAL A 657 48.26 -41.03 17.14
N ALA A 658 47.64 -41.81 16.26
CA ALA A 658 46.64 -41.29 15.31
C ALA A 658 45.42 -40.63 16.00
N LEU A 659 45.02 -41.11 17.18
CA LEU A 659 43.97 -40.50 18.01
C LEU A 659 44.43 -39.18 18.64
N ARG A 660 45.70 -39.09 19.09
CA ARG A 660 46.28 -37.87 19.65
C ARG A 660 46.49 -36.77 18.62
N ASP A 661 46.79 -37.15 17.38
CA ASP A 661 46.98 -36.20 16.27
C ASP A 661 45.66 -35.58 15.79
N GLN A 662 44.50 -36.06 16.27
CA GLN A 662 43.21 -35.47 15.95
C GLN A 662 43.07 -34.05 16.54
N PRO A 663 42.38 -33.11 15.87
CA PRO A 663 42.24 -31.73 16.33
C PRO A 663 41.65 -31.65 17.74
N THR A 664 42.25 -30.82 18.61
CA THR A 664 41.74 -30.59 19.97
C THR A 664 40.64 -29.54 20.00
N LYS A 665 39.87 -29.54 21.09
CA LYS A 665 38.84 -28.52 21.36
C LYS A 665 39.39 -27.10 21.23
N ASP A 666 40.56 -26.83 21.80
CA ASP A 666 41.15 -25.49 21.86
C ASP A 666 41.49 -24.96 20.46
N ILE A 667 42.00 -25.82 19.58
CA ILE A 667 42.31 -25.46 18.18
C ILE A 667 41.03 -25.08 17.44
N LEU A 668 39.97 -25.90 17.57
CA LEU A 668 38.68 -25.66 16.91
C LEU A 668 37.97 -24.41 17.45
N SER A 669 37.99 -24.21 18.78
CA SER A 669 37.43 -23.01 19.41
C SER A 669 38.14 -21.75 18.95
N GLY A 670 39.48 -21.78 18.88
CA GLY A 670 40.27 -20.65 18.41
C GLY A 670 40.01 -20.29 16.94
N ASP A 671 39.76 -21.26 16.06
CA ASP A 671 39.37 -21.00 14.67
C ASP A 671 37.95 -20.39 14.58
N LEU A 672 37.00 -20.95 15.34
CA LEU A 672 35.64 -20.43 15.44
C LEU A 672 35.60 -18.97 15.91
N GLU A 673 36.39 -18.61 16.93
CA GLU A 673 36.49 -17.24 17.44
C GLU A 673 37.04 -16.26 16.39
N LYS A 674 38.11 -16.64 15.70
CA LYS A 674 38.70 -15.82 14.62
C LYS A 674 37.70 -15.59 13.49
N LYS A 675 36.99 -16.65 13.07
CA LYS A 675 36.00 -16.58 11.99
C LYS A 675 34.76 -15.80 12.39
N GLN A 676 34.28 -15.94 13.63
CA GLN A 676 33.20 -15.10 14.14
C GLN A 676 33.58 -13.61 14.11
N ALA A 677 34.77 -13.26 14.63
CA ALA A 677 35.25 -11.88 14.63
C ALA A 677 35.35 -11.31 13.21
N TYR A 678 35.80 -12.12 12.24
CA TYR A 678 35.80 -11.75 10.82
C TYR A 678 34.39 -11.43 10.31
N PHE A 679 33.41 -12.33 10.46
CA PHE A 679 32.05 -12.09 9.96
C PHE A 679 31.37 -10.89 10.65
N LEU A 680 31.56 -10.71 11.96
CA LEU A 680 31.01 -9.57 12.69
C LEU A 680 31.62 -8.23 12.26
N LYS A 681 32.88 -8.24 11.85
CA LYS A 681 33.57 -7.07 11.31
C LYS A 681 33.01 -6.72 9.93
N GLU A 682 32.89 -7.70 9.03
CA GLU A 682 32.40 -7.50 7.65
C GLU A 682 30.92 -7.08 7.59
N ILE A 683 30.06 -7.62 8.47
CA ILE A 683 28.66 -7.18 8.57
C ILE A 683 28.55 -5.71 9.01
N GLY A 684 29.57 -5.19 9.71
CA GLY A 684 29.59 -3.82 10.23
C GLY A 684 28.52 -3.58 11.29
N SER A 685 28.30 -2.32 11.67
CA SER A 685 27.33 -1.92 12.70
C SER A 685 25.90 -1.69 12.16
N ARG A 686 25.74 -1.61 10.84
CA ARG A 686 24.47 -1.23 10.19
C ARG A 686 23.40 -2.33 10.25
N ASN A 687 23.78 -3.59 10.41
CA ASN A 687 22.85 -4.73 10.45
C ASN A 687 22.92 -5.48 11.79
N ALA A 688 22.40 -4.85 12.85
CA ALA A 688 22.40 -5.41 14.20
C ALA A 688 21.69 -6.78 14.30
N ASN A 689 20.65 -7.00 13.49
CA ASN A 689 19.93 -8.26 13.47
C ASN A 689 20.77 -9.41 12.88
N ALA A 690 21.50 -9.17 11.78
CA ALA A 690 22.41 -10.17 11.21
C ALA A 690 23.55 -10.51 12.17
N ARG A 691 24.16 -9.50 12.83
CA ARG A 691 25.20 -9.72 13.85
C ARG A 691 24.72 -10.66 14.95
N ARG A 692 23.56 -10.35 15.55
CA ARG A 692 22.97 -11.18 16.61
C ARG A 692 22.71 -12.62 16.15
N LYS A 693 22.26 -12.82 14.90
CA LYS A 693 22.07 -14.16 14.35
C LYS A 693 23.41 -14.89 14.20
N VAL A 694 24.43 -14.24 13.66
CA VAL A 694 25.79 -14.82 13.55
C VAL A 694 26.32 -15.18 14.94
N ASP A 695 26.22 -14.28 15.91
CA ASP A 695 26.63 -14.55 17.29
C ASP A 695 25.94 -15.78 17.88
N ASN A 696 24.62 -15.90 17.70
CA ASN A 696 23.87 -17.05 18.18
C ASN A 696 24.30 -18.35 17.50
N MET A 697 24.52 -18.35 16.18
CA MET A 697 24.97 -19.52 15.43
C MET A 697 26.33 -20.02 15.95
N PHE A 698 27.32 -19.13 16.04
CA PHE A 698 28.65 -19.47 16.55
C PHE A 698 28.63 -19.91 18.01
N SER A 699 27.78 -19.31 18.84
CA SER A 699 27.63 -19.70 20.26
C SER A 699 27.06 -21.11 20.39
N SER A 700 26.03 -21.44 19.60
CA SER A 700 25.45 -22.79 19.58
C SER A 700 26.43 -23.85 19.09
N THR A 701 27.26 -23.54 18.09
CA THR A 701 28.31 -24.47 17.63
C THR A 701 29.42 -24.68 18.66
N ARG A 702 29.79 -23.63 19.42
CA ARG A 702 30.71 -23.77 20.54
C ARG A 702 30.15 -24.63 21.66
N GLU A 703 28.87 -24.49 21.98
CA GLU A 703 28.20 -25.36 22.94
C GLU A 703 28.22 -26.83 22.49
N MET A 704 28.00 -27.09 21.19
CA MET A 704 28.12 -28.42 20.61
C MET A 704 29.55 -28.97 20.71
N LEU A 705 30.56 -28.15 20.39
CA LEU A 705 31.97 -28.50 20.54
C LEU A 705 32.32 -28.86 21.99
N ASP A 706 31.85 -28.06 22.95
CA ASP A 706 32.07 -28.25 24.38
C ASP A 706 31.47 -29.55 24.91
N THR A 707 30.28 -29.90 24.41
CA THR A 707 29.54 -31.08 24.83
C THR A 707 30.10 -32.36 24.23
N GLN A 708 30.49 -32.32 22.95
CA GLN A 708 30.82 -33.53 22.18
C GLN A 708 32.32 -33.88 22.19
N ILE A 709 33.21 -32.91 22.40
CA ILE A 709 34.66 -33.10 22.32
C ILE A 709 35.26 -32.92 23.71
N THR A 710 35.17 -33.97 24.53
CA THR A 710 35.77 -33.99 25.88
C THR A 710 37.17 -34.62 25.87
N GLN A 711 38.07 -34.16 26.73
CA GLN A 711 39.37 -34.83 26.94
C GLN A 711 39.24 -36.15 27.71
N ARG A 712 38.09 -36.38 28.36
CA ARG A 712 37.85 -37.57 29.19
C ARG A 712 37.99 -38.85 28.37
N ASP A 713 37.37 -38.90 27.20
CA ASP A 713 37.38 -40.09 26.34
C ASP A 713 38.80 -40.51 25.94
N ILE A 714 39.68 -39.53 25.68
CA ILE A 714 41.08 -39.78 25.34
C ILE A 714 41.85 -40.31 26.56
N ARG A 715 41.65 -39.70 27.74
CA ARG A 715 42.30 -40.14 28.98
C ARG A 715 41.90 -41.56 29.36
N GLU A 716 40.62 -41.91 29.23
CA GLU A 716 40.14 -43.27 29.49
C GLU A 716 40.82 -44.31 28.58
N ILE A 717 41.00 -44.00 27.29
CA ILE A 717 41.71 -44.87 26.35
C ILE A 717 43.22 -44.95 26.67
N GLU A 718 43.82 -43.86 27.14
CA GLU A 718 45.22 -43.86 27.58
C GLU A 718 45.41 -44.70 28.85
N GLU A 719 44.47 -44.63 29.80
CA GLU A 719 44.46 -45.47 30.99
C GLU A 719 44.28 -46.95 30.63
N ASP A 720 43.41 -47.28 29.67
CA ASP A 720 43.30 -48.63 29.09
C ASP A 720 44.65 -49.10 28.54
N PHE A 721 45.34 -48.25 27.78
CA PHE A 721 46.63 -48.57 27.20
C PHE A 721 47.70 -48.83 28.27
N ILE A 722 47.79 -47.97 29.30
CA ILE A 722 48.73 -48.13 30.42
C ILE A 722 48.43 -49.42 31.20
N ARG A 723 47.15 -49.70 31.47
CA ARG A 723 46.72 -50.95 32.15
C ARG A 723 47.14 -52.18 31.36
N ALA A 724 46.90 -52.19 30.05
CA ALA A 724 47.33 -53.27 29.18
C ALA A 724 48.86 -53.44 29.17
N GLN A 725 49.61 -52.34 29.16
CA GLN A 725 51.07 -52.36 29.23
C GLN A 725 51.58 -52.98 30.54
N SER A 726 50.94 -52.67 31.68
CA SER A 726 51.28 -53.27 32.98
C SER A 726 50.90 -54.75 33.10
N ASN A 727 49.89 -55.21 32.35
CA ASN A 727 49.38 -56.59 32.37
C ASN A 727 49.97 -57.48 31.26
N GLY A 728 51.26 -57.32 30.95
CA GLY A 728 51.93 -58.18 29.96
C GLY A 728 51.42 -57.99 28.52
N GLY A 729 50.86 -56.82 28.22
CA GLY A 729 50.42 -56.41 26.89
C GLY A 729 48.98 -56.72 26.54
N LYS A 730 48.17 -57.23 27.49
CA LYS A 730 46.74 -57.45 27.29
C LYS A 730 45.89 -56.63 28.24
N LEU A 731 44.85 -55.99 27.71
CA LEU A 731 43.78 -55.45 28.54
C LEU A 731 42.97 -56.63 29.08
N PRO A 732 42.74 -56.75 30.39
CA PRO A 732 41.83 -57.74 30.96
C PRO A 732 40.45 -57.58 30.32
N ASP A 733 39.75 -58.69 30.04
CA ASP A 733 38.33 -58.60 29.72
C ASP A 733 37.60 -58.05 30.95
N ASP A 734 36.84 -56.96 30.78
CA ASP A 734 35.97 -56.48 31.84
C ASP A 734 35.08 -57.65 32.30
N PRO A 735 34.84 -57.85 33.61
CA PRO A 735 33.85 -58.82 34.04
C PRO A 735 32.54 -58.46 33.34
N ILE A 736 32.04 -59.38 32.52
CA ILE A 736 30.77 -59.24 31.82
C ILE A 736 29.71 -59.09 32.91
N ASP A 737 29.26 -57.87 33.16
CA ASP A 737 28.05 -57.61 33.92
C ASP A 737 26.87 -57.96 33.00
N PRO A 738 26.13 -59.05 33.24
CA PRO A 738 25.04 -59.46 32.37
C PRO A 738 23.89 -58.44 32.29
N ASP A 739 23.87 -57.42 33.16
CA ASP A 739 22.82 -56.39 33.21
C ASP A 739 23.19 -55.09 32.45
N ALA A 740 24.40 -54.96 31.89
CA ALA A 740 24.87 -53.71 31.28
C ALA A 740 24.55 -53.54 29.77
N VAL A 741 23.83 -54.48 29.14
CA VAL A 741 23.61 -54.49 27.68
C VAL A 741 22.54 -53.49 27.20
N ASP A 742 21.80 -52.81 28.09
CA ASP A 742 20.62 -52.01 27.68
C ASP A 742 20.72 -50.49 27.91
N SER A 743 21.90 -49.93 28.26
CA SER A 743 22.01 -48.49 28.60
C SER A 743 22.82 -47.62 27.63
N SER A 744 23.36 -48.19 26.53
CA SER A 744 24.21 -47.43 25.59
C SER A 744 23.60 -47.18 24.21
N VAL A 745 22.38 -47.65 23.96
CA VAL A 745 21.53 -47.11 22.90
C VAL A 745 20.66 -46.04 23.53
N ASN A 746 21.24 -44.86 23.78
CA ASN A 746 20.40 -43.67 23.82
C ASN A 746 19.84 -43.51 22.42
N GLU A 747 18.60 -43.99 22.21
CA GLU A 747 17.74 -43.47 21.16
C GLU A 747 17.87 -41.95 21.23
N VAL A 748 18.42 -41.36 20.17
CA VAL A 748 18.29 -39.93 19.94
C VAL A 748 16.79 -39.67 19.94
N PRO A 749 16.23 -38.90 20.89
CA PRO A 749 14.84 -38.54 20.81
C PRO A 749 14.69 -37.75 19.52
N VAL A 750 13.92 -38.28 18.57
CA VAL A 750 13.38 -37.47 17.48
C VAL A 750 12.42 -36.51 18.17
N GLU A 751 12.93 -35.39 18.69
CA GLU A 751 12.09 -34.28 19.14
C GLU A 751 11.35 -33.79 17.90
N GLU A 752 10.04 -34.08 17.85
CA GLU A 752 9.13 -33.38 16.96
C GLU A 752 9.34 -31.86 17.13
N PRO A 753 9.40 -31.09 16.03
CA PRO A 753 9.61 -29.66 16.13
C PRO A 753 8.45 -29.05 16.91
N LYS A 754 8.75 -28.59 18.13
CA LYS A 754 7.84 -27.77 18.95
C LYS A 754 7.40 -26.58 18.12
N LYS A 755 6.15 -26.63 17.65
CA LYS A 755 5.45 -25.51 17.02
C LYS A 755 5.55 -24.29 17.93
N LYS A 756 6.27 -23.26 17.48
CA LYS A 756 6.13 -21.88 17.94
C LYS A 756 5.50 -21.04 16.84
#